data_AF-A0A1G8HAZ6-F1
#
_entry.id   AF-A0A1G8HAZ6-F1
#
_cell.length_a   1.000
_cell.length_b   1.000
_cell.length_c   1.000
_cell.angle_alpha   90.00
_cell.angle_beta   90.00
_cell.angle_gamma   90.00
#
_symmetry.space_group_name_H-M   'P 1'
#
loop_
_entity.id
_entity.type
_entity.pdbx_description
1 polymer ?
#
loop_
_entity_poly.entity_id
_entity_poly.type
_entity_poly.pdbx_seq_one_letter_code
_entity_poly.pdbx_strand_id
1 'polypeptide(L)'
;MNYRLDLTVLSETDAKPGCRLALALHNLNDHALHHWSLEFLYDRYIEPSSLQNADIEQIGSFCRLTPHQPLLADNGHFYCELFAQSMPIRFYTDGFKDAALVTSAGERFEVVITPIALAAPYSQKTRLPNVEQSEFALLPMPNHLERYEGELALNKVHLQCHTPLAANAIDWLSAELANQFSCQPSTEHGEHSIHFKLNPSFNASEYRLKVTTCDITIEARERCGFIHASATLLQLLTHSPDNAKPLFAPCVVIRDQPRFQYRGMMLDCARHFHSVAQVKRLINQLARYKFNTFHWHLTDDEAWRIEIKAFPELTQIGAKRGHGCELKPQFSHINDIYQGFYTQEQIKDVIAYADARGISVIPEIDIPGHSRAAIFSLPELLKDPSDHSRYRSVQHYTDNVLSPALPGTYQFLDTVLQEVAALFPAPWIHIGADEVPKGVWSDSQACAELMAKHGYEQPSELQGHLLRYVETKLKALGKRMVGWEEAQHGDKVSKDTVIYSWLSEDAALKCAKQGFDVILQPGQSTYLDMSQDFTPDEPGVSWANVLPLEKCYHYEPLAELTDDDPIRKRILGIQCALWCELVANQQQLDYMLYPRLTAIAEACWTNKSQRDWQDYLARLKAHLPHLDQQGIAYRAPWQ
;
A
#
# COMPACT_ATOMS: atom_id res chain seq x y z
N MET A 1 -1.61 -35.90 -7.25
CA MET A 1 -2.17 -34.96 -6.27
C MET A 1 -2.66 -35.79 -5.11
N ASN A 2 -2.04 -35.65 -3.95
CA ASN A 2 -2.18 -36.63 -2.87
C ASN A 2 -3.31 -36.23 -1.91
N TYR A 3 -3.50 -34.93 -1.67
CA TYR A 3 -4.57 -34.40 -0.85
C TYR A 3 -5.23 -33.19 -1.51
N ARG A 4 -6.54 -33.03 -1.35
CA ARG A 4 -7.32 -31.92 -1.90
C ARG A 4 -8.25 -31.33 -0.85
N LEU A 5 -8.35 -30.01 -0.80
CA LEU A 5 -9.23 -29.27 0.11
C LEU A 5 -10.26 -28.48 -0.68
N ASP A 6 -11.53 -28.75 -0.39
CA ASP A 6 -12.67 -28.07 -1.00
C ASP A 6 -13.38 -27.22 0.06
N LEU A 7 -13.80 -26.01 -0.35
CA LEU A 7 -14.58 -25.09 0.48
C LEU A 7 -15.84 -24.68 -0.29
N THR A 8 -17.00 -24.76 0.35
CA THR A 8 -18.30 -24.44 -0.27
C THR A 8 -19.11 -23.52 0.64
N VAL A 9 -19.70 -22.46 0.08
CA VAL A 9 -20.68 -21.63 0.79
C VAL A 9 -22.02 -22.38 0.86
N LEU A 10 -22.46 -22.76 2.06
CA LEU A 10 -23.74 -23.46 2.28
C LEU A 10 -24.92 -22.48 2.42
N SER A 11 -24.70 -21.39 3.15
CA SER A 11 -25.72 -20.36 3.37
C SER A 11 -25.10 -19.06 3.88
N GLU A 12 -25.72 -17.94 3.54
CA GLU A 12 -25.39 -16.59 4.01
C GLU A 12 -26.55 -16.07 4.85
N THR A 13 -26.28 -15.42 5.99
CA THR A 13 -27.33 -14.94 6.89
C THR A 13 -27.16 -13.48 7.24
N ASP A 14 -28.21 -12.68 7.04
CA ASP A 14 -28.22 -11.27 7.44
C ASP A 14 -28.45 -11.08 8.95
N ALA A 15 -29.08 -12.05 9.62
CA ALA A 15 -29.43 -11.97 11.05
C ALA A 15 -28.20 -12.04 11.99
N LYS A 16 -27.17 -12.80 11.58
CA LYS A 16 -25.83 -12.82 12.18
C LYS A 16 -24.86 -12.71 11.00
N PRO A 17 -24.27 -11.54 10.73
CA PRO A 17 -23.40 -11.36 9.57
C PRO A 17 -22.31 -12.43 9.54
N GLY A 18 -22.38 -13.29 8.53
CA GLY A 18 -21.48 -14.42 8.38
C GLY A 18 -21.98 -15.47 7.39
N CYS A 19 -21.09 -16.41 7.10
CA CYS A 19 -21.29 -17.47 6.13
C CYS A 19 -21.12 -18.82 6.82
N ARG A 20 -22.08 -19.72 6.58
CA ARG A 20 -21.90 -21.15 6.91
C ARG A 20 -21.22 -21.83 5.73
N LEU A 21 -20.10 -22.49 6.01
CA LEU A 21 -19.21 -23.08 5.02
C LEU A 21 -19.07 -24.58 5.27
N ALA A 22 -18.95 -25.35 4.19
CA ALA A 22 -18.55 -26.75 4.21
C ALA A 22 -17.09 -26.87 3.80
N LEU A 23 -16.28 -27.47 4.67
CA LEU A 23 -14.90 -27.87 4.40
C LEU A 23 -14.87 -29.38 4.15
N ALA A 24 -14.30 -29.80 3.02
CA ALA A 24 -14.05 -31.21 2.71
C ALA A 24 -12.58 -31.44 2.36
N LEU A 25 -11.89 -32.25 3.14
CA LEU A 25 -10.52 -32.67 2.89
C LEU A 25 -10.53 -34.10 2.35
N HIS A 26 -9.96 -34.32 1.18
CA HIS A 26 -9.87 -35.60 0.51
C HIS A 26 -8.46 -36.18 0.61
N ASN A 27 -8.37 -37.45 1.03
CA ASN A 27 -7.18 -38.27 0.87
C ASN A 27 -7.30 -39.05 -0.44
N LEU A 28 -6.50 -38.69 -1.42
CA LEU A 28 -6.50 -39.30 -2.75
C LEU A 28 -5.40 -40.35 -2.91
N ASN A 29 -4.77 -40.75 -1.80
CA ASN A 29 -3.74 -41.80 -1.77
C ASN A 29 -4.34 -43.16 -1.41
N ASP A 30 -3.57 -44.21 -1.71
CA ASP A 30 -3.84 -45.60 -1.33
C ASP A 30 -3.37 -45.96 0.10
N HIS A 31 -3.06 -44.93 0.91
CA HIS A 31 -2.63 -45.10 2.30
C HIS A 31 -3.42 -44.16 3.22
N ALA A 32 -3.81 -44.68 4.38
CA ALA A 32 -4.50 -43.91 5.39
C ALA A 32 -3.53 -43.00 6.15
N LEU A 33 -4.02 -41.83 6.56
CA LEU A 33 -3.27 -40.87 7.37
C LEU A 33 -3.77 -40.92 8.82
N HIS A 34 -2.83 -41.07 9.75
CA HIS A 34 -3.12 -41.18 11.17
C HIS A 34 -2.62 -39.95 11.93
N HIS A 35 -3.36 -39.54 12.96
CA HIS A 35 -3.04 -38.43 13.87
C HIS A 35 -2.60 -37.18 13.10
N TRP A 36 -3.50 -36.69 12.26
CA TRP A 36 -3.27 -35.57 11.36
C TRP A 36 -3.97 -34.31 11.86
N SER A 37 -3.47 -33.17 11.39
CA SER A 37 -4.10 -31.85 11.51
C SER A 37 -4.01 -31.13 10.17
N LEU A 38 -4.99 -30.29 9.87
CA LEU A 38 -5.01 -29.46 8.68
C LEU A 38 -4.64 -28.03 9.05
N GLU A 39 -3.52 -27.55 8.53
CA GLU A 39 -3.14 -26.15 8.59
C GLU A 39 -3.59 -25.45 7.30
N PHE A 40 -4.20 -24.28 7.41
CA PHE A 40 -4.61 -23.49 6.25
C PHE A 40 -4.63 -21.99 6.57
N LEU A 41 -4.60 -21.16 5.54
CA LEU A 41 -4.62 -19.70 5.67
C LEU A 41 -5.97 -19.14 5.25
N TYR A 42 -6.64 -18.44 6.18
CA TYR A 42 -7.99 -17.87 6.00
C TYR A 42 -8.16 -16.54 6.74
N ASP A 43 -8.57 -15.50 6.02
CA ASP A 43 -8.62 -14.09 6.48
C ASP A 43 -9.93 -13.73 7.21
N ARG A 44 -10.87 -14.66 7.35
CA ARG A 44 -12.11 -14.46 8.11
C ARG A 44 -12.04 -15.17 9.46
N TYR A 45 -12.67 -14.59 10.46
CA TYR A 45 -12.75 -15.21 11.79
C TYR A 45 -13.69 -16.42 11.75
N ILE A 46 -13.17 -17.59 12.10
CA ILE A 46 -13.96 -18.81 12.24
C ILE A 46 -14.43 -18.90 13.69
N GLU A 47 -15.74 -19.05 13.89
CA GLU A 47 -16.32 -19.21 15.23
C GLU A 47 -16.01 -20.61 15.78
N PRO A 48 -15.17 -20.77 16.83
CA PRO A 48 -14.69 -22.10 17.23
C PRO A 48 -15.83 -23.03 17.66
N SER A 49 -16.88 -22.49 18.28
CA SER A 49 -18.06 -23.26 18.70
C SER A 49 -18.97 -23.72 17.56
N SER A 50 -18.67 -23.34 16.30
CA SER A 50 -19.45 -23.76 15.14
C SER A 50 -19.04 -25.13 14.58
N LEU A 51 -17.84 -25.59 14.90
CA LEU A 51 -17.33 -26.89 14.46
C LEU A 51 -17.93 -28.01 15.32
N GLN A 52 -18.35 -29.11 14.68
CA GLN A 52 -19.00 -30.23 15.38
C GLN A 52 -18.06 -31.42 15.67
N ASN A 53 -17.05 -31.63 14.83
CA ASN A 53 -16.19 -32.81 14.83
C ASN A 53 -14.68 -32.50 14.73
N ALA A 54 -14.31 -31.26 15.04
CA ALA A 54 -12.94 -30.80 15.11
C ALA A 54 -12.81 -29.59 16.03
N ASP A 55 -11.61 -29.39 16.56
CA ASP A 55 -11.18 -28.17 17.23
C ASP A 55 -10.44 -27.27 16.23
N ILE A 56 -10.48 -25.95 16.45
CA ILE A 56 -9.75 -24.98 15.65
C ILE A 56 -8.96 -24.00 16.52
N GLU A 57 -7.71 -23.79 16.15
CA GLU A 57 -6.87 -22.67 16.60
C GLU A 57 -6.73 -21.68 15.45
N GLN A 58 -6.98 -20.40 15.70
CA GLN A 58 -6.78 -19.33 14.73
C GLN A 58 -5.90 -18.23 15.32
N ILE A 59 -4.80 -17.90 14.63
CA ILE A 59 -3.88 -16.81 14.96
C ILE A 59 -3.71 -15.98 13.70
N GLY A 60 -4.36 -14.82 13.63
CA GLY A 60 -4.36 -14.06 12.40
C GLY A 60 -5.13 -14.78 11.29
N SER A 61 -4.50 -14.91 10.12
CA SER A 61 -4.96 -15.78 9.04
C SER A 61 -4.59 -17.26 9.21
N PHE A 62 -3.66 -17.61 10.10
CA PHE A 62 -3.24 -19.00 10.31
C PHE A 62 -4.30 -19.78 11.08
N CYS A 63 -4.80 -20.86 10.47
CA CYS A 63 -5.74 -21.79 11.09
C CYS A 63 -5.12 -23.18 11.21
N ARG A 64 -5.29 -23.82 12.37
CA ARG A 64 -5.02 -25.24 12.56
C ARG A 64 -6.28 -25.95 13.02
N LEU A 65 -6.80 -26.82 12.17
CA LEU A 65 -7.94 -27.68 12.47
C LEU A 65 -7.45 -29.07 12.90
N THR A 66 -7.90 -29.51 14.07
CA THR A 66 -7.58 -30.82 14.63
C THR A 66 -8.85 -31.68 14.67
N PRO A 67 -8.95 -32.74 13.86
CA PRO A 67 -10.15 -33.59 13.81
C PRO A 67 -10.26 -34.44 15.09
N HIS A 68 -11.50 -34.66 15.57
CA HIS A 68 -11.73 -35.59 16.68
C HIS A 68 -11.45 -37.04 16.28
N GLN A 69 -11.60 -37.38 15.00
CA GLN A 69 -11.24 -38.68 14.45
C GLN A 69 -9.79 -38.64 13.94
N PRO A 70 -8.88 -39.45 14.50
CA PRO A 70 -7.46 -39.39 14.16
C PRO A 70 -7.13 -40.07 12.82
N LEU A 71 -8.08 -40.79 12.20
CA LEU A 71 -7.86 -41.55 10.97
C LEU A 71 -8.55 -40.87 9.79
N LEU A 72 -7.79 -40.55 8.76
CA LEU A 72 -8.29 -40.24 7.42
C LEU A 72 -7.97 -41.42 6.51
N ALA A 73 -8.98 -42.23 6.20
CA ALA A 73 -8.83 -43.45 5.40
C ALA A 73 -8.22 -43.18 4.01
N ASP A 74 -7.57 -44.18 3.43
CA ASP A 74 -7.19 -44.17 2.01
C ASP A 74 -8.45 -43.99 1.15
N ASN A 75 -8.36 -43.18 0.10
CA ASN A 75 -9.50 -42.80 -0.73
C ASN A 75 -10.71 -42.21 0.04
N GLY A 76 -10.49 -41.79 1.30
CA GLY A 76 -11.50 -41.25 2.20
C GLY A 76 -11.55 -39.72 2.18
N HIS A 77 -12.48 -39.16 2.96
CA HIS A 77 -12.56 -37.73 3.17
C HIS A 77 -12.95 -37.39 4.62
N PHE A 78 -12.53 -36.21 5.06
CA PHE A 78 -13.01 -35.55 6.27
C PHE A 78 -13.92 -34.40 5.88
N TYR A 79 -15.03 -34.24 6.60
CA TYR A 79 -16.02 -33.19 6.37
C TYR A 79 -16.28 -32.43 7.68
N CYS A 80 -16.35 -31.11 7.59
CA CYS A 80 -16.73 -30.24 8.71
C CYS A 80 -17.54 -29.04 8.20
N GLU A 81 -18.62 -28.69 8.90
CA GLU A 81 -19.25 -27.38 8.75
C GLU A 81 -18.57 -26.39 9.69
N LEU A 82 -18.43 -25.14 9.26
CA LEU A 82 -17.93 -24.04 10.06
C LEU A 82 -18.71 -22.75 9.77
N PHE A 83 -18.71 -21.82 10.73
CA PHE A 83 -19.29 -20.50 10.57
C PHE A 83 -18.17 -19.44 10.59
N ALA A 84 -18.07 -18.67 9.52
CA ALA A 84 -17.13 -17.57 9.40
C ALA A 84 -17.86 -16.22 9.53
N GLN A 85 -17.39 -15.34 10.43
CA GLN A 85 -17.88 -13.96 10.51
C GLN A 85 -17.34 -13.18 9.32
N SER A 86 -18.24 -12.80 8.41
CA SER A 86 -17.87 -12.20 7.13
C SER A 86 -19.07 -11.47 6.53
N MET A 87 -18.78 -10.49 5.68
CA MET A 87 -19.70 -10.09 4.62
C MET A 87 -19.90 -11.27 3.65
N PRO A 88 -20.97 -11.26 2.84
CA PRO A 88 -21.18 -12.32 1.87
C PRO A 88 -19.96 -12.54 0.97
N ILE A 89 -19.63 -13.80 0.69
CA ILE A 89 -18.41 -14.18 -0.04
C ILE A 89 -18.70 -14.07 -1.54
N ARG A 90 -17.90 -13.29 -2.25
CA ARG A 90 -18.17 -12.92 -3.65
C ARG A 90 -17.03 -13.24 -4.60
N PHE A 91 -15.81 -13.44 -4.09
CA PHE A 91 -14.62 -13.69 -4.88
C PHE A 91 -13.99 -15.03 -4.53
N TYR A 92 -13.29 -15.64 -5.49
CA TYR A 92 -12.50 -16.84 -5.19
C TYR A 92 -11.36 -16.54 -4.22
N THR A 93 -10.85 -15.30 -4.24
CA THR A 93 -9.87 -14.81 -3.27
C THR A 93 -10.40 -14.74 -1.85
N ASP A 94 -11.70 -14.84 -1.59
CA ASP A 94 -12.25 -14.96 -0.23
C ASP A 94 -12.07 -16.38 0.34
N GLY A 95 -11.63 -17.36 -0.46
CA GLY A 95 -11.38 -18.75 -0.04
C GLY A 95 -10.07 -18.95 0.73
N PHE A 96 -9.67 -20.22 0.91
CA PHE A 96 -8.36 -20.53 1.51
C PHE A 96 -7.21 -20.10 0.60
N LYS A 97 -6.17 -19.52 1.20
CA LYS A 97 -5.02 -18.98 0.45
C LYS A 97 -3.93 -20.03 0.24
N ASP A 98 -3.73 -20.88 1.25
CA ASP A 98 -2.71 -21.92 1.28
C ASP A 98 -3.11 -22.99 2.30
N ALA A 99 -2.60 -24.22 2.15
CA ALA A 99 -2.94 -25.35 3.01
C ALA A 99 -1.85 -26.43 3.06
N ALA A 100 -1.72 -27.07 4.23
CA ALA A 100 -0.83 -28.19 4.46
C ALA A 100 -1.46 -29.18 5.45
N LEU A 101 -1.18 -30.46 5.23
CA LEU A 101 -1.48 -31.51 6.19
C LEU A 101 -0.26 -31.81 7.03
N VAL A 102 -0.44 -31.94 8.35
CA VAL A 102 0.65 -32.18 9.29
C VAL A 102 0.31 -33.38 10.17
N THR A 103 1.23 -34.35 10.26
CA THR A 103 1.08 -35.49 11.17
C THR A 103 1.66 -35.19 12.55
N SER A 104 1.26 -35.97 13.55
CA SER A 104 1.86 -35.94 14.89
C SER A 104 3.38 -36.21 14.89
N ALA A 105 3.92 -36.86 13.86
CA ALA A 105 5.36 -37.06 13.67
C ALA A 105 6.07 -35.84 13.05
N GLY A 106 5.32 -34.79 12.69
CA GLY A 106 5.83 -33.58 12.06
C GLY A 106 5.99 -33.67 10.54
N GLU A 107 5.52 -34.74 9.90
CA GLU A 107 5.53 -34.86 8.44
C GLU A 107 4.51 -33.89 7.84
N ARG A 108 4.90 -33.18 6.79
CA ARG A 108 4.06 -32.20 6.10
C ARG A 108 3.75 -32.66 4.68
N PHE A 109 2.51 -32.49 4.26
CA PHE A 109 2.05 -32.81 2.92
C PHE A 109 1.37 -31.60 2.29
N GLU A 110 1.69 -31.35 1.02
CA GLU A 110 1.00 -30.34 0.22
C GLU A 110 -0.48 -30.72 0.02
N VAL A 111 -1.34 -29.71 0.10
CA VAL A 111 -2.78 -29.84 -0.09
C VAL A 111 -3.19 -28.95 -1.25
N VAL A 112 -3.78 -29.54 -2.29
CA VAL A 112 -4.32 -28.78 -3.42
C VAL A 112 -5.63 -28.13 -3.00
N ILE A 113 -5.73 -26.81 -3.13
CA ILE A 113 -6.95 -26.07 -2.81
C ILE A 113 -7.80 -25.92 -4.07
N THR A 114 -9.06 -26.34 -3.99
CA THR A 114 -10.07 -26.04 -5.02
C THR A 114 -10.60 -24.62 -4.79
N PRO A 115 -10.78 -23.79 -5.85
CA PRO A 115 -11.45 -22.51 -5.71
C PRO A 115 -12.80 -22.66 -4.99
N ILE A 116 -13.09 -21.76 -4.05
CA ILE A 116 -14.30 -21.84 -3.23
C ILE A 116 -15.56 -21.88 -4.11
N ALA A 117 -16.47 -22.80 -3.81
CA ALA A 117 -17.77 -22.85 -4.45
C ALA A 117 -18.68 -21.74 -3.89
N LEU A 118 -18.80 -20.65 -4.65
CA LEU A 118 -19.58 -19.47 -4.29
C LEU A 118 -21.09 -19.74 -4.39
N ALA A 119 -21.85 -19.28 -3.41
CA ALA A 119 -23.32 -19.37 -3.44
C ALA A 119 -23.96 -18.29 -4.33
N ALA A 120 -23.43 -17.06 -4.28
CA ALA A 120 -24.01 -15.90 -4.96
C ALA A 120 -22.93 -14.94 -5.49
N PRO A 121 -22.20 -15.29 -6.56
CA PRO A 121 -21.28 -14.36 -7.21
C PRO A 121 -22.05 -13.16 -7.80
N TYR A 122 -21.37 -12.03 -7.98
CA TYR A 122 -21.96 -10.90 -8.70
C TYR A 122 -22.27 -11.28 -10.15
N SER A 123 -23.39 -10.78 -10.67
CA SER A 123 -23.75 -10.89 -12.09
C SER A 123 -23.27 -9.70 -12.93
N GLN A 124 -22.90 -8.60 -12.29
CA GLN A 124 -22.40 -7.39 -12.93
C GLN A 124 -21.01 -7.62 -13.51
N LYS A 125 -20.72 -6.98 -14.65
CA LYS A 125 -19.36 -6.81 -15.18
C LYS A 125 -19.17 -5.35 -15.54
N THR A 126 -18.02 -4.79 -15.18
CA THR A 126 -17.64 -3.45 -15.60
C THR A 126 -17.22 -3.50 -17.05
N ARG A 127 -17.72 -2.59 -17.87
CA ARG A 127 -17.30 -2.45 -19.27
C ARG A 127 -16.89 -1.01 -19.51
N LEU A 128 -15.66 -0.84 -19.97
CA LEU A 128 -15.19 0.48 -20.40
C LEU A 128 -15.73 0.79 -21.79
N PRO A 129 -16.10 2.04 -22.08
CA PRO A 129 -16.42 2.44 -23.44
C PRO A 129 -15.20 2.26 -24.34
N ASN A 130 -15.44 1.91 -25.60
CA ASN A 130 -14.38 1.95 -26.60
C ASN A 130 -14.14 3.42 -26.98
N VAL A 131 -12.89 3.85 -26.88
CA VAL A 131 -12.43 5.19 -27.22
C VAL A 131 -11.33 5.12 -28.27
N GLU A 132 -11.21 6.16 -29.09
CA GLU A 132 -10.02 6.34 -29.94
C GLU A 132 -8.80 6.68 -29.07
N GLN A 133 -7.60 6.35 -29.54
CA GLN A 133 -6.38 6.73 -28.84
C GLN A 133 -6.18 8.24 -28.95
N SER A 134 -5.86 8.88 -27.83
CA SER A 134 -5.50 10.30 -27.83
C SER A 134 -4.16 10.50 -28.57
N GLU A 135 -3.98 11.66 -29.20
CA GLU A 135 -2.68 12.07 -29.76
C GLU A 135 -1.60 12.11 -28.66
N PHE A 136 -1.97 12.52 -27.44
CA PHE A 136 -1.05 12.66 -26.33
C PHE A 136 -1.33 11.62 -25.24
N ALA A 137 -0.36 10.78 -24.93
CA ALA A 137 -0.45 9.77 -23.87
C ALA A 137 -0.14 10.34 -22.47
N LEU A 138 -0.65 11.54 -22.15
CA LEU A 138 -0.27 12.25 -20.93
C LEU A 138 -1.13 11.86 -19.73
N LEU A 139 -0.49 11.33 -18.69
CA LEU A 139 -1.10 10.97 -17.42
C LEU A 139 -0.18 11.45 -16.28
N PRO A 140 -0.60 12.39 -15.42
CA PRO A 140 -1.87 13.13 -15.45
C PRO A 140 -1.96 14.14 -16.60
N MET A 141 -3.19 14.52 -16.98
CA MET A 141 -3.45 15.60 -17.94
C MET A 141 -2.88 16.94 -17.45
N PRO A 142 -2.02 17.63 -18.23
CA PRO A 142 -1.56 18.95 -17.88
C PRO A 142 -2.72 19.95 -17.81
N ASN A 143 -2.67 20.88 -16.87
CA ASN A 143 -3.73 21.88 -16.69
C ASN A 143 -3.86 22.86 -17.87
N HIS A 144 -2.82 22.99 -18.69
CA HIS A 144 -2.85 23.76 -19.93
C HIS A 144 -1.88 23.17 -20.96
N LEU A 145 -2.41 22.79 -22.12
CA LEU A 145 -1.66 22.26 -23.26
C LEU A 145 -2.14 22.93 -24.55
N GLU A 146 -1.20 23.48 -25.31
CA GLU A 146 -1.43 24.00 -26.66
C GLU A 146 -0.62 23.19 -27.67
N ARG A 147 -1.29 22.67 -28.71
CA ARG A 147 -0.67 21.97 -29.84
C ARG A 147 -0.40 22.94 -30.99
N TYR A 148 0.82 22.89 -31.54
CA TYR A 148 1.27 23.68 -32.69
C TYR A 148 1.71 22.75 -33.82
N GLU A 149 1.57 23.14 -35.09
CA GLU A 149 2.01 22.31 -36.22
C GLU A 149 3.50 21.93 -36.15
N GLY A 150 3.81 20.71 -36.60
CA GLY A 150 5.17 20.17 -36.64
C GLY A 150 5.54 19.24 -35.48
N GLU A 151 6.71 18.62 -35.62
CA GLU A 151 7.32 17.69 -34.67
C GLU A 151 8.84 17.88 -34.65
N LEU A 152 9.46 17.48 -33.56
CA LEU A 152 10.91 17.48 -33.39
C LEU A 152 11.44 16.04 -33.45
N ALA A 153 12.38 15.80 -34.36
CA ALA A 153 13.12 14.54 -34.44
C ALA A 153 14.35 14.58 -33.52
N LEU A 154 14.37 13.75 -32.49
CA LEU A 154 15.45 13.63 -31.51
C LEU A 154 16.37 12.46 -31.87
N ASN A 155 17.48 12.77 -32.55
CA ASN A 155 18.58 11.83 -32.84
C ASN A 155 19.61 11.82 -31.71
N LYS A 156 20.45 12.87 -31.67
CA LYS A 156 21.51 13.11 -30.68
C LYS A 156 21.06 14.20 -29.72
N VAL A 157 20.46 13.79 -28.61
CA VAL A 157 19.91 14.72 -27.62
C VAL A 157 21.05 15.28 -26.77
N HIS A 158 21.19 16.61 -26.72
CA HIS A 158 22.09 17.27 -25.78
C HIS A 158 21.28 17.94 -24.66
N LEU A 159 21.50 17.53 -23.41
CA LEU A 159 20.83 18.08 -22.24
C LEU A 159 21.62 19.27 -21.71
N GLN A 160 21.11 20.50 -21.91
CA GLN A 160 21.79 21.72 -21.48
C GLN A 160 21.28 22.20 -20.12
N CYS A 161 22.16 22.14 -19.12
CA CYS A 161 21.91 22.62 -17.77
C CYS A 161 22.27 24.11 -17.64
N HIS A 162 21.27 24.99 -17.51
CA HIS A 162 21.50 26.43 -17.24
C HIS A 162 21.30 26.79 -15.76
N THR A 163 21.00 25.81 -14.91
CA THR A 163 20.81 26.00 -13.46
C THR A 163 21.05 24.70 -12.69
N PRO A 164 21.77 24.72 -11.54
CA PRO A 164 22.02 23.52 -10.75
C PRO A 164 20.73 22.88 -10.20
N LEU A 165 19.64 23.63 -10.10
CA LEU A 165 18.34 23.10 -9.64
C LEU A 165 17.75 22.05 -10.59
N ALA A 166 18.21 21.98 -11.84
CA ALA A 166 17.76 21.00 -12.83
C ALA A 166 18.58 19.70 -12.84
N ALA A 167 19.68 19.60 -12.07
CA ALA A 167 20.62 18.49 -12.16
C ALA A 167 19.95 17.11 -12.00
N ASN A 168 19.17 16.93 -10.93
CA ASN A 168 18.45 15.67 -10.69
C ASN A 168 17.47 15.32 -11.83
N ALA A 169 16.78 16.32 -12.38
CA ALA A 169 15.84 16.10 -13.47
C ALA A 169 16.54 15.73 -14.79
N ILE A 170 17.75 16.26 -15.01
CA ILE A 170 18.61 15.94 -16.15
C ILE A 170 19.16 14.51 -16.01
N ASP A 171 19.70 14.17 -14.84
CA ASP A 171 20.25 12.83 -14.58
C ASP A 171 19.17 11.76 -14.72
N TRP A 172 17.99 12.03 -14.15
CA TRP A 172 16.84 11.13 -14.28
C TRP A 172 16.36 11.01 -15.72
N LEU A 173 16.13 12.13 -16.42
CA LEU A 173 15.72 12.10 -17.83
C LEU A 173 16.75 11.37 -18.70
N SER A 174 18.04 11.60 -18.47
CA SER A 174 19.13 10.91 -19.18
C SER A 174 19.07 9.40 -18.98
N ALA A 175 18.87 8.94 -17.75
CA ALA A 175 18.74 7.53 -17.44
C ALA A 175 17.52 6.90 -18.11
N GLU A 176 16.36 7.58 -18.07
CA GLU A 176 15.14 7.05 -18.69
C GLU A 176 15.21 7.07 -20.23
N LEU A 177 15.86 8.06 -20.84
CA LEU A 177 16.15 8.09 -22.29
C LEU A 177 17.00 6.91 -22.72
N ALA A 178 18.06 6.61 -21.97
CA ALA A 178 18.93 5.47 -22.22
C ALA A 178 18.20 4.14 -22.05
N ASN A 179 17.46 3.98 -20.95
CA ASN A 179 16.83 2.71 -20.58
C ASN A 179 15.58 2.38 -21.41
N GLN A 180 14.71 3.36 -21.65
CA GLN A 180 13.43 3.13 -22.32
C GLN A 180 13.52 3.34 -23.83
N PHE A 181 14.33 4.31 -24.28
CA PHE A 181 14.34 4.74 -25.68
C PHE A 181 15.63 4.37 -26.42
N SER A 182 16.59 3.72 -25.77
CA SER A 182 17.92 3.44 -26.32
C SER A 182 18.61 4.70 -26.88
N CYS A 183 18.23 5.87 -26.36
CA CYS A 183 18.76 7.17 -26.77
C CYS A 183 19.79 7.61 -25.73
N GLN A 184 21.06 7.59 -26.10
CA GLN A 184 22.14 8.06 -25.23
C GLN A 184 22.32 9.57 -25.44
N PRO A 185 22.09 10.42 -24.41
CA PRO A 185 22.35 11.84 -24.54
C PRO A 185 23.83 12.11 -24.82
N SER A 186 24.11 13.01 -25.76
CA SER A 186 25.47 13.43 -26.13
C SER A 186 26.02 14.40 -25.10
N THR A 187 27.31 14.28 -24.77
CA THR A 187 28.08 15.26 -23.98
C THR A 187 28.68 16.39 -24.84
N GLU A 188 28.68 16.24 -26.17
CA GLU A 188 29.11 17.26 -27.14
C GLU A 188 27.89 18.02 -27.69
N HIS A 189 28.12 19.20 -28.32
CA HIS A 189 27.07 19.99 -28.99
C HIS A 189 26.24 19.11 -29.94
N GLY A 190 25.06 18.66 -29.48
CA GLY A 190 24.11 17.91 -30.28
C GLY A 190 23.40 18.79 -31.30
N GLU A 191 22.89 18.18 -32.38
CA GLU A 191 22.07 18.86 -33.40
C GLU A 191 20.77 19.44 -32.80
N HIS A 192 20.26 18.82 -31.72
CA HIS A 192 19.08 19.27 -30.98
C HIS A 192 19.39 19.33 -29.49
N SER A 193 18.89 20.37 -28.81
CA SER A 193 19.16 20.61 -27.40
C SER A 193 17.87 20.69 -26.58
N ILE A 194 17.91 20.08 -25.39
CA ILE A 194 16.89 20.24 -24.36
C ILE A 194 17.45 21.20 -23.32
N HIS A 195 16.88 22.40 -23.23
CA HIS A 195 17.38 23.46 -22.36
C HIS A 195 16.60 23.51 -21.05
N PHE A 196 17.30 23.37 -19.93
CA PHE A 196 16.73 23.53 -18.59
C PHE A 196 17.06 24.92 -18.04
N LYS A 197 16.06 25.80 -17.98
CA LYS A 197 16.23 27.22 -17.64
C LYS A 197 15.48 27.56 -16.35
N LEU A 198 16.11 28.35 -15.48
CA LEU A 198 15.45 28.88 -14.29
C LEU A 198 14.44 29.95 -14.69
N ASN A 199 13.20 29.85 -14.21
CA ASN A 199 12.23 30.92 -14.28
C ASN A 199 11.79 31.35 -12.86
N PRO A 200 12.32 32.46 -12.33
CA PRO A 200 12.04 32.92 -10.96
C PRO A 200 10.60 33.37 -10.71
N SER A 201 9.81 33.67 -11.76
CA SER A 201 8.43 34.16 -11.59
C SER A 201 7.42 33.06 -11.31
N PHE A 202 7.80 31.79 -11.46
CA PHE A 202 6.91 30.65 -11.25
C PHE A 202 6.72 30.34 -9.76
N ASN A 203 5.64 29.63 -9.45
CA ASN A 203 5.49 28.96 -8.15
C ASN A 203 6.46 27.78 -8.03
N ALA A 204 6.64 27.24 -6.81
CA ALA A 204 7.64 26.21 -6.53
C ALA A 204 7.54 24.98 -7.46
N SER A 205 6.34 24.41 -7.62
CA SER A 205 6.10 23.20 -8.42
C SER A 205 5.59 23.47 -9.85
N GLU A 206 5.50 24.73 -10.25
CA GLU A 206 5.08 25.13 -11.59
C GLU A 206 6.21 24.93 -12.59
N TYR A 207 5.85 24.47 -13.79
CA TYR A 207 6.79 24.34 -14.90
C TYR A 207 6.15 24.75 -16.22
N ARG A 208 7.02 25.04 -17.18
CA ARG A 208 6.66 25.19 -18.59
C ARG A 208 7.54 24.28 -19.44
N LEU A 209 6.92 23.52 -20.33
CA LEU A 209 7.58 22.71 -21.34
C LEU A 209 7.19 23.23 -22.72
N LYS A 210 8.17 23.60 -23.53
CA LYS A 210 7.97 24.05 -24.92
C LYS A 210 8.76 23.14 -25.86
N VAL A 211 8.07 22.55 -26.82
CA VAL A 211 8.68 21.78 -27.93
C VAL A 211 8.48 22.59 -29.21
N THR A 212 9.57 22.85 -29.92
CA THR A 212 9.56 23.47 -31.26
C THR A 212 10.14 22.49 -32.28
N THR A 213 10.12 22.84 -33.57
CA THR A 213 10.78 22.05 -34.62
C THR A 213 12.31 22.04 -34.52
N CYS A 214 12.90 22.83 -33.61
CA CYS A 214 14.34 22.94 -33.45
C CYS A 214 14.84 22.42 -32.10
N ASP A 215 14.13 22.76 -31.02
CA ASP A 215 14.58 22.57 -29.63
C ASP A 215 13.44 22.26 -28.66
N ILE A 216 13.83 21.82 -27.45
CA ILE A 216 12.94 21.70 -26.30
C ILE A 216 13.44 22.64 -25.21
N THR A 217 12.55 23.41 -24.61
CA THR A 217 12.86 24.24 -23.44
C THR A 217 11.97 23.83 -22.26
N ILE A 218 12.62 23.53 -21.13
CA ILE A 218 11.99 23.30 -19.82
C ILE A 218 12.33 24.49 -18.92
N GLU A 219 11.30 25.12 -18.36
CA GLU A 219 11.43 26.22 -17.41
C GLU A 219 10.76 25.87 -16.07
N ALA A 220 11.43 26.09 -14.96
CA ALA A 220 10.88 25.92 -13.61
C ALA A 220 11.60 26.82 -12.61
N ARG A 221 10.98 27.06 -11.44
CA ARG A 221 11.62 27.79 -10.33
C ARG A 221 12.43 26.87 -9.42
N GLU A 222 11.89 25.71 -9.07
CA GLU A 222 12.52 24.77 -8.13
C GLU A 222 12.74 23.39 -8.77
N ARG A 223 13.52 22.56 -8.07
CA ARG A 223 13.88 21.19 -8.46
C ARG A 223 12.67 20.35 -8.88
N CYS A 224 11.57 20.43 -8.13
CA CYS A 224 10.38 19.62 -8.39
C CYS A 224 9.70 19.96 -9.72
N GLY A 225 9.65 21.25 -10.11
CA GLY A 225 9.09 21.66 -11.41
C GLY A 225 9.87 21.06 -12.59
N PHE A 226 11.21 21.02 -12.51
CA PHE A 226 12.04 20.36 -13.53
C PHE A 226 11.76 18.87 -13.63
N ILE A 227 11.60 18.18 -12.50
CA ILE A 227 11.29 16.74 -12.47
C ILE A 227 9.90 16.49 -13.09
N HIS A 228 8.88 17.27 -12.72
CA HIS A 228 7.54 17.13 -13.31
C HIS A 228 7.54 17.38 -14.82
N ALA A 229 8.31 18.37 -15.29
CA ALA A 229 8.48 18.64 -16.71
C ALA A 229 9.15 17.47 -17.46
N SER A 230 10.20 16.89 -16.88
CA SER A 230 10.85 15.68 -17.41
C SER A 230 9.87 14.50 -17.46
N ALA A 231 9.01 14.33 -16.46
CA ALA A 231 7.98 13.29 -16.45
C ALA A 231 6.98 13.45 -17.59
N THR A 232 6.51 14.69 -17.84
CA THR A 232 5.64 15.00 -18.99
C THR A 232 6.37 14.76 -20.32
N LEU A 233 7.62 15.18 -20.42
CA LEU A 233 8.41 14.96 -21.63
C LEU A 233 8.55 13.46 -21.92
N LEU A 234 8.87 12.62 -20.94
CA LEU A 234 8.97 11.17 -21.11
C LEU A 234 7.71 10.51 -21.69
N GLN A 235 6.53 11.08 -21.45
CA GLN A 235 5.26 10.59 -22.00
C GLN A 235 4.91 11.19 -23.37
N LEU A 236 5.47 12.35 -23.72
CA LEU A 236 5.34 12.95 -25.05
C LEU A 236 6.23 12.26 -26.10
N LEU A 237 7.30 11.63 -25.66
CA LEU A 237 8.30 11.02 -26.53
C LEU A 237 7.78 9.71 -27.11
N THR A 238 7.74 9.62 -28.43
CA THR A 238 7.26 8.42 -29.14
C THR A 238 8.31 7.87 -30.09
N HIS A 239 8.33 6.54 -30.24
CA HIS A 239 9.14 5.88 -31.27
C HIS A 239 8.49 6.03 -32.64
N SER A 240 9.31 6.15 -33.68
CA SER A 240 8.82 6.16 -35.06
C SER A 240 8.17 4.80 -35.41
N PRO A 241 7.07 4.78 -36.20
CA PRO A 241 6.39 3.55 -36.59
C PRO A 241 7.27 2.48 -37.27
N ASP A 242 8.36 2.90 -37.93
CA ASP A 242 9.26 2.00 -38.66
C ASP A 242 10.47 1.51 -37.84
N ASN A 243 10.57 1.83 -36.53
CA ASN A 243 11.68 1.46 -35.62
C ASN A 243 13.12 1.81 -36.10
N ALA A 244 13.25 2.51 -37.22
CA ALA A 244 14.51 2.85 -37.90
C ALA A 244 14.82 4.37 -37.93
N LYS A 245 14.01 5.18 -37.24
CA LYS A 245 14.10 6.65 -37.18
C LYS A 245 14.15 7.16 -35.73
N PRO A 246 14.62 8.41 -35.50
CA PRO A 246 14.73 9.05 -34.18
C PRO A 246 13.49 8.95 -33.30
N LEU A 247 13.67 9.27 -32.02
CA LEU A 247 12.60 9.57 -31.09
C LEU A 247 11.90 10.87 -31.53
N PHE A 248 10.58 11.00 -31.41
CA PHE A 248 9.87 12.21 -31.82
C PHE A 248 9.09 12.85 -30.67
N ALA A 249 8.93 14.18 -30.74
CA ALA A 249 8.07 14.96 -29.85
C ALA A 249 7.20 15.94 -30.66
N PRO A 250 5.88 15.99 -30.46
CA PRO A 250 5.01 16.96 -31.12
C PRO A 250 5.29 18.39 -30.64
N CYS A 251 5.16 19.39 -31.52
CA CYS A 251 5.32 20.79 -31.12
C CYS A 251 4.18 21.24 -30.20
N VAL A 252 4.53 21.57 -28.95
CA VAL A 252 3.56 21.91 -27.90
C VAL A 252 4.07 23.02 -26.99
N VAL A 253 3.15 23.72 -26.34
CA VAL A 253 3.42 24.54 -25.16
C VAL A 253 2.55 24.05 -24.01
N ILE A 254 3.20 23.56 -22.96
CA ILE A 254 2.56 23.10 -21.73
C ILE A 254 2.95 24.05 -20.59
N ARG A 255 1.94 24.49 -19.81
CA ARG A 255 2.11 25.24 -18.56
C ARG A 255 1.33 24.50 -17.50
N ASP A 256 1.98 24.14 -16.41
CA ASP A 256 1.38 23.15 -15.52
C ASP A 256 1.91 23.26 -14.09
N GLN A 257 1.05 22.86 -13.16
CA GLN A 257 1.30 22.88 -11.72
C GLN A 257 0.34 21.91 -11.02
N PRO A 258 0.70 21.34 -9.85
CA PRO A 258 -0.17 20.40 -9.16
C PRO A 258 -1.38 21.09 -8.52
N ARG A 259 -2.52 20.38 -8.50
CA ARG A 259 -3.70 20.73 -7.71
C ARG A 259 -3.46 20.62 -6.21
N PHE A 260 -2.83 19.53 -5.75
CA PHE A 260 -2.53 19.28 -4.33
C PHE A 260 -1.04 19.25 -4.06
N GLN A 261 -0.62 19.78 -2.91
CA GLN A 261 0.79 19.80 -2.51
C GLN A 261 1.29 18.41 -2.11
N TYR A 262 0.48 17.63 -1.40
CA TYR A 262 0.76 16.24 -1.05
C TYR A 262 0.12 15.29 -2.07
N ARG A 263 0.93 14.41 -2.65
CA ARG A 263 0.49 13.39 -3.62
C ARG A 263 1.22 12.10 -3.28
N GLY A 264 0.57 11.25 -2.50
CA GLY A 264 1.18 10.08 -1.87
C GLY A 264 0.76 8.76 -2.48
N MET A 265 1.67 7.79 -2.38
CA MET A 265 1.36 6.37 -2.54
C MET A 265 2.02 5.60 -1.39
N MET A 266 1.23 4.79 -0.69
CA MET A 266 1.68 3.89 0.35
C MET A 266 1.87 2.48 -0.20
N LEU A 267 2.97 1.83 0.20
CA LEU A 267 3.19 0.40 -0.02
C LEU A 267 3.38 -0.31 1.31
N ASP A 268 2.52 -1.29 1.58
CA ASP A 268 2.69 -2.27 2.65
C ASP A 268 3.81 -3.25 2.29
N CYS A 269 4.89 -3.21 3.07
CA CYS A 269 6.00 -4.16 2.97
C CYS A 269 6.03 -5.13 4.16
N ALA A 270 5.15 -4.95 5.15
CA ALA A 270 5.07 -5.80 6.33
C ALA A 270 4.38 -7.12 5.99
N ARG A 271 3.19 -7.07 5.39
CA ARG A 271 2.39 -8.27 5.05
C ARG A 271 3.14 -9.13 4.04
N HIS A 272 3.64 -8.56 2.96
CA HIS A 272 4.61 -9.22 2.08
C HIS A 272 5.80 -8.30 1.79
N PHE A 273 7.00 -8.86 1.90
CA PHE A 273 8.24 -8.15 1.61
C PHE A 273 8.41 -7.94 0.10
N HIS A 274 8.68 -6.70 -0.28
CA HIS A 274 9.07 -6.32 -1.63
C HIS A 274 10.54 -5.91 -1.65
N SER A 275 11.34 -6.50 -2.54
CA SER A 275 12.78 -6.21 -2.59
C SER A 275 13.07 -4.75 -2.92
N VAL A 276 14.29 -4.28 -2.58
CA VAL A 276 14.77 -2.93 -2.90
C VAL A 276 14.57 -2.57 -4.37
N ALA A 277 14.80 -3.52 -5.28
CA ALA A 277 14.61 -3.30 -6.71
C ALA A 277 13.14 -3.02 -7.07
N GLN A 278 12.19 -3.75 -6.45
CA GLN A 278 10.76 -3.56 -6.68
C GLN A 278 10.28 -2.22 -6.10
N VAL A 279 10.74 -1.86 -4.89
CA VAL A 279 10.45 -0.55 -4.27
C VAL A 279 10.99 0.59 -5.13
N LYS A 280 12.24 0.51 -5.60
CA LYS A 280 12.82 1.51 -6.52
C LYS A 280 12.07 1.60 -7.84
N ARG A 281 11.66 0.46 -8.42
CA ARG A 281 10.85 0.42 -9.64
C ARG A 281 9.53 1.17 -9.45
N LEU A 282 8.85 0.95 -8.34
CA LEU A 282 7.63 1.67 -7.99
C LEU A 282 7.88 3.18 -7.82
N ILE A 283 8.88 3.59 -7.04
CA ILE A 283 9.25 5.01 -6.82
C ILE A 283 9.53 5.72 -8.15
N ASN A 284 10.17 5.03 -9.11
CA ASN A 284 10.38 5.58 -10.46
C ASN A 284 9.06 5.85 -11.19
N GLN A 285 8.09 4.94 -11.08
CA GLN A 285 6.76 5.14 -11.66
C GLN A 285 5.98 6.25 -10.95
N LEU A 286 6.06 6.36 -9.61
CA LEU A 286 5.46 7.45 -8.87
C LEU A 286 5.92 8.82 -9.40
N ALA A 287 7.22 8.97 -9.68
CA ALA A 287 7.77 10.19 -10.29
C ALA A 287 7.26 10.44 -11.72
N ARG A 288 7.12 9.38 -12.55
CA ARG A 288 6.52 9.47 -13.89
C ARG A 288 5.08 9.99 -13.86
N TYR A 289 4.34 9.66 -12.81
CA TYR A 289 2.97 10.14 -12.58
C TYR A 289 2.88 11.35 -11.66
N LYS A 290 4.02 12.01 -11.39
CA LYS A 290 4.13 13.26 -10.62
C LYS A 290 3.62 13.16 -9.17
N PHE A 291 3.58 11.97 -8.58
CA PHE A 291 3.54 11.83 -7.12
C PHE A 291 4.81 12.44 -6.52
N ASN A 292 4.78 12.81 -5.24
CA ASN A 292 5.94 13.36 -4.54
C ASN A 292 6.21 12.72 -3.19
N THR A 293 5.39 11.76 -2.78
CA THR A 293 5.53 11.10 -1.48
C THR A 293 5.37 9.60 -1.62
N PHE A 294 6.32 8.86 -1.09
CA PHE A 294 6.25 7.43 -0.89
C PHE A 294 6.10 7.16 0.61
N HIS A 295 4.94 6.66 1.01
CA HIS A 295 4.65 6.26 2.37
C HIS A 295 5.05 4.79 2.53
N TRP A 296 6.03 4.50 3.37
CA TRP A 296 6.62 3.18 3.49
C TRP A 296 6.14 2.50 4.77
N HIS A 297 5.12 1.66 4.62
CA HIS A 297 4.56 0.87 5.70
C HIS A 297 5.48 -0.34 5.98
N LEU A 298 6.29 -0.23 7.03
CA LEU A 298 7.45 -1.09 7.30
C LEU A 298 7.24 -2.10 8.44
N THR A 299 6.18 -1.95 9.22
CA THR A 299 5.98 -2.70 10.46
C THR A 299 4.50 -3.04 10.62
N ASP A 300 4.19 -4.29 10.91
CA ASP A 300 2.86 -4.74 11.26
C ASP A 300 2.94 -6.04 12.09
N ASP A 301 1.81 -6.69 12.33
CA ASP A 301 1.70 -7.93 13.07
C ASP A 301 2.47 -9.08 12.42
N GLU A 302 2.42 -9.17 11.10
CA GLU A 302 3.00 -10.28 10.35
C GLU A 302 4.51 -10.17 10.17
N ALA A 303 5.09 -8.97 10.32
CA ALA A 303 6.52 -8.76 10.30
C ALA A 303 7.00 -7.34 10.63
N TRP A 304 8.29 -7.27 10.99
CA TRP A 304 9.09 -6.07 11.11
C TRP A 304 10.15 -6.00 10.00
N ARG A 305 10.19 -4.92 9.22
CA ARG A 305 11.01 -4.84 7.98
C ARG A 305 12.16 -3.85 8.01
N ILE A 306 12.38 -3.13 9.10
CA ILE A 306 13.42 -2.11 9.20
C ILE A 306 14.52 -2.50 10.18
N GLU A 307 15.78 -2.44 9.78
CA GLU A 307 16.88 -2.66 10.71
C GLU A 307 16.98 -1.55 11.77
N ILE A 308 16.86 -1.94 13.05
CA ILE A 308 17.16 -1.12 14.21
C ILE A 308 18.40 -1.72 14.87
N LYS A 309 19.52 -1.03 14.84
CA LYS A 309 20.81 -1.59 15.26
C LYS A 309 20.85 -1.89 16.75
N ALA A 310 20.16 -1.10 17.56
CA ALA A 310 20.04 -1.31 18.99
C ALA A 310 19.16 -2.52 19.36
N PHE A 311 18.29 -2.98 18.45
CA PHE A 311 17.39 -4.13 18.64
C PHE A 311 17.44 -5.07 17.42
N PRO A 312 18.57 -5.77 17.22
CA PRO A 312 18.72 -6.68 16.08
C PRO A 312 17.68 -7.82 16.07
N GLU A 313 17.10 -8.16 17.22
CA GLU A 313 16.04 -9.15 17.36
C GLU A 313 14.81 -8.82 16.49
N LEU A 314 14.50 -7.53 16.29
CA LEU A 314 13.39 -7.09 15.46
C LEU A 314 13.49 -7.60 14.03
N THR A 315 14.69 -7.76 13.47
CA THR A 315 14.89 -8.34 12.13
C THR A 315 15.38 -9.79 12.16
N GLN A 316 16.05 -10.23 13.23
CA GLN A 316 16.45 -11.63 13.36
C GLN A 316 15.26 -12.58 13.57
N ILE A 317 14.24 -12.10 14.31
CA ILE A 317 13.00 -12.80 14.64
C ILE A 317 11.84 -12.18 13.87
N GLY A 318 11.55 -10.89 14.08
CA GLY A 318 10.35 -10.23 13.57
C GLY A 318 10.27 -10.11 12.05
N ALA A 319 11.37 -10.28 11.31
CA ALA A 319 11.34 -10.30 9.85
C ALA A 319 11.02 -11.69 9.25
N LYS A 320 10.85 -12.73 10.09
CA LYS A 320 10.67 -14.13 9.68
C LYS A 320 9.39 -14.69 10.25
N ARG A 321 8.65 -15.43 9.42
CA ARG A 321 7.47 -16.19 9.82
C ARG A 321 7.42 -17.51 9.09
N GLY A 322 6.85 -18.52 9.70
CA GLY A 322 6.85 -19.87 9.13
C GLY A 322 6.75 -20.96 10.18
N HIS A 323 6.79 -22.21 9.73
CA HIS A 323 6.92 -23.34 10.64
C HIS A 323 8.26 -23.30 11.39
N GLY A 324 8.24 -23.45 12.71
CA GLY A 324 9.43 -23.36 13.56
C GLY A 324 9.92 -21.93 13.85
N CYS A 325 9.21 -20.90 13.39
CA CYS A 325 9.45 -19.51 13.76
C CYS A 325 8.54 -19.07 14.92
N GLU A 326 8.90 -17.98 15.60
CA GLU A 326 8.07 -17.34 16.63
C GLU A 326 6.75 -16.81 16.03
N LEU A 327 6.82 -16.20 14.85
CA LEU A 327 5.65 -15.77 14.08
C LEU A 327 5.17 -16.92 13.17
N LYS A 328 3.85 -17.20 13.22
CA LYS A 328 3.20 -18.21 12.37
C LYS A 328 3.14 -17.74 10.91
N PRO A 329 3.07 -18.66 9.91
CA PRO A 329 2.82 -18.29 8.53
C PRO A 329 1.53 -17.47 8.41
N GLN A 330 1.51 -16.47 7.52
CA GLN A 330 0.34 -15.59 7.32
C GLN A 330 0.17 -15.32 5.83
N PHE A 331 -1.09 -15.39 5.38
CA PHE A 331 -1.59 -15.15 4.02
C PHE A 331 -1.04 -16.02 2.87
N SER A 332 0.22 -16.45 2.91
CA SER A 332 0.83 -17.36 1.94
C SER A 332 2.02 -18.11 2.54
N HIS A 333 2.68 -18.98 1.76
CA HIS A 333 3.91 -19.69 2.12
C HIS A 333 3.76 -20.55 3.39
N ILE A 334 2.66 -21.30 3.52
CA ILE A 334 2.36 -22.07 4.74
C ILE A 334 3.43 -23.14 5.04
N ASN A 335 4.15 -23.60 4.00
CA ASN A 335 5.17 -24.64 4.10
C ASN A 335 6.60 -24.12 4.19
N ASP A 336 6.82 -22.82 3.98
CA ASP A 336 8.16 -22.24 3.94
C ASP A 336 8.40 -21.28 5.11
N ILE A 337 9.68 -21.00 5.38
CA ILE A 337 10.05 -19.85 6.18
C ILE A 337 10.11 -18.64 5.26
N TYR A 338 9.12 -17.76 5.39
CA TYR A 338 9.05 -16.49 4.68
C TYR A 338 9.79 -15.40 5.45
N GLN A 339 10.67 -14.66 4.77
CA GLN A 339 11.50 -13.65 5.41
C GLN A 339 11.91 -12.50 4.50
N GLY A 340 12.29 -11.37 5.11
CA GLY A 340 12.88 -10.23 4.42
C GLY A 340 12.82 -8.95 5.25
N PHE A 341 13.85 -8.11 5.16
CA PHE A 341 13.89 -6.78 5.76
C PHE A 341 14.88 -5.90 4.99
N TYR A 342 14.85 -4.59 5.25
CA TYR A 342 15.77 -3.61 4.68
C TYR A 342 16.83 -3.23 5.71
N THR A 343 18.10 -3.36 5.33
CA THR A 343 19.18 -2.79 6.13
C THR A 343 19.13 -1.27 6.08
N GLN A 344 19.73 -0.60 7.07
CA GLN A 344 19.82 0.87 7.05
C GLN A 344 20.57 1.40 5.82
N GLU A 345 21.53 0.63 5.28
CA GLU A 345 22.22 1.01 4.04
C GLU A 345 21.30 0.91 2.82
N GLN A 346 20.51 -0.15 2.72
CA GLN A 346 19.50 -0.29 1.66
C GLN A 346 18.44 0.81 1.75
N ILE A 347 18.01 1.17 2.96
CA ILE A 347 17.06 2.28 3.17
C ILE A 347 17.67 3.61 2.71
N LYS A 348 18.93 3.91 3.07
CA LYS A 348 19.62 5.12 2.58
C LYS A 348 19.73 5.16 1.06
N ASP A 349 20.02 4.02 0.43
CA ASP A 349 20.06 3.88 -1.01
C ASP A 349 18.68 4.11 -1.67
N VAL A 350 17.60 3.60 -1.07
CA VAL A 350 16.22 3.90 -1.51
C VAL A 350 15.87 5.38 -1.35
N ILE A 351 16.20 5.99 -0.21
CA ILE A 351 15.95 7.42 0.06
C ILE A 351 16.68 8.29 -0.96
N ALA A 352 17.96 8.01 -1.24
CA ALA A 352 18.74 8.75 -2.24
C ALA A 352 18.14 8.60 -3.65
N TYR A 353 17.72 7.38 -4.00
CA TYR A 353 17.05 7.10 -5.27
C TYR A 353 15.72 7.86 -5.43
N ALA A 354 14.96 7.97 -4.33
CA ALA A 354 13.69 8.70 -4.26
C ALA A 354 13.90 10.22 -4.33
N ASP A 355 14.86 10.79 -3.60
CA ASP A 355 15.15 12.23 -3.63
C ASP A 355 15.61 12.70 -5.01
N ALA A 356 16.40 11.89 -5.72
CA ALA A 356 16.79 12.13 -7.11
C ALA A 356 15.58 12.25 -8.06
N ARG A 357 14.43 11.72 -7.65
CA ARG A 357 13.15 11.75 -8.39
C ARG A 357 12.11 12.67 -7.75
N GLY A 358 12.52 13.48 -6.77
CA GLY A 358 11.62 14.42 -6.09
C GLY A 358 10.57 13.74 -5.21
N ILE A 359 10.81 12.49 -4.80
CA ILE A 359 9.95 11.72 -3.92
C ILE A 359 10.50 11.78 -2.49
N SER A 360 9.69 12.28 -1.56
CA SER A 360 9.96 12.18 -0.12
C SER A 360 9.54 10.81 0.39
N VAL A 361 10.37 10.17 1.21
CA VAL A 361 10.05 8.86 1.84
C VAL A 361 9.64 9.08 3.29
N ILE A 362 8.40 8.73 3.63
CA ILE A 362 7.88 8.79 5.00
C ILE A 362 7.85 7.36 5.56
N PRO A 363 8.60 7.05 6.62
CA PRO A 363 8.52 5.75 7.27
C PRO A 363 7.29 5.65 8.17
N GLU A 364 6.75 4.45 8.30
CA GLU A 364 5.75 4.11 9.31
C GLU A 364 6.29 3.11 10.33
N ILE A 365 6.07 3.41 11.61
CA ILE A 365 6.25 2.50 12.74
C ILE A 365 4.90 2.43 13.47
N ASP A 366 4.14 1.37 13.22
CA ASP A 366 2.75 1.24 13.67
C ASP A 366 2.65 0.85 15.14
N ILE A 367 1.95 1.68 15.93
CA ILE A 367 1.75 1.52 17.36
C ILE A 367 0.43 2.16 17.84
N PRO A 368 -0.14 1.73 18.98
CA PRO A 368 0.22 0.55 19.77
C PRO A 368 -0.40 -0.74 19.24
N GLY A 369 -1.35 -0.66 18.30
CA GLY A 369 -1.83 -1.81 17.54
C GLY A 369 -0.75 -2.33 16.59
N HIS A 370 -1.08 -3.35 15.79
CA HIS A 370 -0.21 -3.82 14.69
C HIS A 370 1.24 -4.11 15.11
N SER A 371 1.45 -4.53 16.36
CA SER A 371 2.78 -4.60 16.99
C SER A 371 3.22 -6.02 17.30
N ARG A 372 2.52 -7.05 16.80
CA ARG A 372 2.83 -8.46 17.13
C ARG A 372 4.27 -8.85 16.81
N ALA A 373 4.80 -8.44 15.64
CA ALA A 373 6.18 -8.75 15.27
C ALA A 373 7.20 -8.14 16.23
N ALA A 374 6.95 -6.91 16.72
CA ALA A 374 7.80 -6.27 17.72
C ALA A 374 7.73 -7.00 19.08
N ILE A 375 6.52 -7.31 19.54
CA ILE A 375 6.28 -7.99 20.83
C ILE A 375 6.98 -9.34 20.88
N PHE A 376 6.89 -10.14 19.82
CA PHE A 376 7.54 -11.45 19.75
C PHE A 376 9.06 -11.38 19.57
N SER A 377 9.57 -10.26 19.04
CA SER A 377 11.01 -10.05 18.92
C SER A 377 11.65 -9.59 20.22
N LEU A 378 10.92 -8.82 21.04
CA LEU A 378 11.40 -8.22 22.28
C LEU A 378 10.47 -8.53 23.48
N PRO A 379 10.21 -9.81 23.79
CA PRO A 379 9.23 -10.18 24.81
C PRO A 379 9.60 -9.66 26.21
N GLU A 380 10.90 -9.59 26.52
CA GLU A 380 11.42 -9.08 27.80
C GLU A 380 11.10 -7.59 28.04
N LEU A 381 10.85 -6.82 26.97
CA LEU A 381 10.49 -5.41 27.05
C LEU A 381 8.99 -5.17 26.89
N LEU A 382 8.35 -5.94 26.01
CA LEU A 382 7.03 -5.58 25.45
C LEU A 382 5.89 -6.49 25.90
N LYS A 383 6.16 -7.65 26.50
CA LYS A 383 5.12 -8.56 26.97
C LYS A 383 4.82 -8.31 28.45
N ASP A 384 3.55 -8.03 28.77
CA ASP A 384 3.08 -7.99 30.15
C ASP A 384 2.55 -9.38 30.54
N PRO A 385 3.28 -10.19 31.34
CA PRO A 385 2.81 -11.51 31.75
C PRO A 385 1.64 -11.44 32.74
N SER A 386 1.36 -10.27 33.32
CA SER A 386 0.28 -10.04 34.28
C SER A 386 -0.98 -9.49 33.63
N ASP A 387 -0.96 -9.23 32.32
CA ASP A 387 -2.14 -8.83 31.56
C ASP A 387 -2.95 -10.07 31.16
N HIS A 388 -4.21 -10.10 31.59
CA HIS A 388 -5.18 -11.15 31.25
C HIS A 388 -6.34 -10.63 30.40
N SER A 389 -6.16 -9.44 29.81
CA SER A 389 -7.14 -8.80 28.92
C SER A 389 -7.52 -9.73 27.78
N ARG A 390 -8.83 -9.85 27.54
CA ARG A 390 -9.38 -10.61 26.41
C ARG A 390 -9.85 -9.65 25.34
N TYR A 391 -9.11 -9.60 24.24
CA TYR A 391 -9.44 -8.80 23.07
C TYR A 391 -9.19 -9.61 21.79
N ARG A 392 -9.68 -9.10 20.66
CA ARG A 392 -9.34 -9.61 19.34
C ARG A 392 -9.23 -8.44 18.37
N SER A 393 -8.10 -8.31 17.68
CA SER A 393 -7.91 -7.31 16.62
C SER A 393 -8.79 -7.61 15.41
N VAL A 394 -8.87 -6.66 14.48
CA VAL A 394 -9.58 -6.83 13.20
C VAL A 394 -9.01 -8.01 12.39
N GLN A 395 -7.70 -8.24 12.52
CA GLN A 395 -6.94 -9.29 11.85
C GLN A 395 -6.96 -10.63 12.61
N HIS A 396 -7.70 -10.72 13.72
CA HIS A 396 -7.87 -11.95 14.53
C HIS A 396 -6.67 -12.33 15.40
N TYR A 397 -5.87 -11.35 15.83
CA TYR A 397 -4.85 -11.55 16.88
C TYR A 397 -5.39 -11.21 18.26
N THR A 398 -4.79 -11.79 19.30
CA THR A 398 -5.17 -11.57 20.71
C THR A 398 -3.99 -11.17 21.59
N ASP A 399 -2.84 -10.91 20.95
CA ASP A 399 -1.51 -10.77 21.55
C ASP A 399 -0.65 -9.74 20.79
N ASN A 400 -1.28 -8.74 20.16
CA ASN A 400 -0.66 -7.85 19.18
C ASN A 400 -0.57 -6.36 19.58
N VAL A 401 -0.92 -5.99 20.81
CA VAL A 401 -1.00 -4.60 21.25
C VAL A 401 0.06 -4.28 22.29
N LEU A 402 0.83 -3.20 22.09
CA LEU A 402 1.81 -2.72 23.07
C LEU A 402 1.12 -2.28 24.36
N SER A 403 1.70 -2.62 25.51
CA SER A 403 1.21 -2.11 26.80
C SER A 403 1.80 -0.73 27.09
N PRO A 404 0.97 0.31 27.32
CA PRO A 404 1.43 1.66 27.66
C PRO A 404 1.90 1.78 29.11
N ALA A 405 1.79 0.72 29.93
CA ALA A 405 2.22 0.73 31.32
C ALA A 405 3.60 0.11 31.57
N LEU A 406 4.17 -0.57 30.58
CA LEU A 406 5.50 -1.18 30.71
C LEU A 406 6.61 -0.15 30.47
N PRO A 407 7.62 -0.04 31.35
CA PRO A 407 8.82 0.76 31.09
C PRO A 407 9.55 0.35 29.80
N GLY A 408 9.52 -0.95 29.47
CA GLY A 408 10.14 -1.49 28.27
C GLY A 408 9.51 -0.95 26.97
N THR A 409 8.22 -0.65 26.96
CA THR A 409 7.55 0.01 25.82
C THR A 409 8.18 1.37 25.54
N TYR A 410 8.42 2.19 26.56
CA TYR A 410 9.04 3.50 26.38
C TYR A 410 10.50 3.40 25.95
N GLN A 411 11.26 2.44 26.50
CA GLN A 411 12.63 2.16 26.06
C GLN A 411 12.68 1.76 24.58
N PHE A 412 11.77 0.87 24.16
CA PHE A 412 11.61 0.45 22.78
C PHE A 412 11.33 1.65 21.86
N LEU A 413 10.29 2.42 22.16
CA LEU A 413 9.87 3.57 21.36
C LEU A 413 10.97 4.62 21.27
N ASP A 414 11.63 4.95 22.39
CA ASP A 414 12.69 5.95 22.40
C ASP A 414 13.84 5.60 21.47
N THR A 415 14.24 4.33 21.49
CA THR A 415 15.39 3.83 20.74
C THR A 415 15.04 3.71 19.26
N VAL A 416 13.90 3.09 18.93
CA VAL A 416 13.44 2.93 17.54
C VAL A 416 13.24 4.29 16.89
N LEU A 417 12.49 5.20 17.53
CA LEU A 417 12.20 6.51 16.94
C LEU A 417 13.46 7.35 16.77
N GLN A 418 14.45 7.21 17.65
CA GLN A 418 15.74 7.87 17.48
C GLN A 418 16.50 7.38 16.24
N GLU A 419 16.59 6.07 16.02
CA GLU A 419 17.24 5.52 14.82
C GLU A 419 16.46 5.86 13.54
N VAL A 420 15.14 5.72 13.55
CA VAL A 420 14.28 6.05 12.40
C VAL A 420 14.36 7.54 12.07
N ALA A 421 14.30 8.43 13.05
CA ALA A 421 14.41 9.87 12.82
C ALA A 421 15.77 10.29 12.25
N ALA A 422 16.84 9.60 12.65
CA ALA A 422 18.18 9.83 12.09
C ALA A 422 18.33 9.25 10.67
N LEU A 423 17.63 8.15 10.36
CA LEU A 423 17.71 7.46 9.08
C LEU A 423 16.94 8.17 7.97
N PHE A 424 15.73 8.66 8.27
CA PHE A 424 14.84 9.28 7.29
C PHE A 424 14.94 10.81 7.35
N PRO A 425 15.33 11.49 6.26
CA PRO A 425 15.47 12.94 6.24
C PRO A 425 14.12 13.67 6.23
N ALA A 426 13.04 13.00 5.79
CA ALA A 426 11.70 13.57 5.77
C ALA A 426 11.33 14.12 7.15
N PRO A 427 10.61 15.26 7.21
CA PRO A 427 10.24 15.86 8.49
C PRO A 427 9.15 15.08 9.22
N TRP A 428 8.58 14.04 8.62
CA TRP A 428 7.42 13.30 9.13
C TRP A 428 7.78 11.84 9.41
N ILE A 429 7.20 11.29 10.47
CA ILE A 429 7.19 9.85 10.78
C ILE A 429 5.75 9.46 11.06
N HIS A 430 5.26 8.44 10.35
CA HIS A 430 3.94 7.87 10.56
C HIS A 430 3.99 6.90 11.74
N ILE A 431 3.04 7.00 12.66
CA ILE A 431 3.01 6.19 13.89
C ILE A 431 1.87 5.15 13.90
N GLY A 432 1.15 5.03 12.79
CA GLY A 432 -0.02 4.17 12.66
C GLY A 432 -1.17 4.65 13.53
N ALA A 433 -1.47 3.88 14.58
CA ALA A 433 -2.52 4.08 15.59
C ALA A 433 -3.95 3.70 15.19
N ASP A 434 -4.09 2.95 14.11
CA ASP A 434 -5.33 2.35 13.67
C ASP A 434 -5.72 1.11 14.49
N GLU A 435 -7.00 0.78 14.42
CA GLU A 435 -7.58 -0.52 14.78
C GLU A 435 -7.24 -1.11 16.17
N VAL A 436 -6.87 -0.28 17.16
CA VAL A 436 -6.66 -0.74 18.55
C VAL A 436 -7.95 -1.38 19.08
N PRO A 437 -7.95 -2.69 19.40
CA PRO A 437 -9.17 -3.41 19.69
C PRO A 437 -9.78 -3.02 21.02
N LYS A 438 -11.11 -3.08 21.11
CA LYS A 438 -11.81 -2.92 22.40
C LYS A 438 -11.42 -4.07 23.34
N GLY A 439 -11.26 -3.74 24.63
CA GLY A 439 -10.94 -4.71 25.68
C GLY A 439 -9.45 -4.82 26.01
N VAL A 440 -8.56 -4.20 25.23
CA VAL A 440 -7.13 -4.10 25.57
C VAL A 440 -6.92 -3.41 26.91
N TRP A 441 -5.89 -3.87 27.63
CA TRP A 441 -5.42 -3.29 28.91
C TRP A 441 -6.46 -3.29 30.05
N SER A 442 -7.61 -3.93 29.86
CA SER A 442 -8.72 -3.93 30.81
C SER A 442 -8.48 -4.83 32.04
N ASP A 443 -7.60 -5.81 31.91
CA ASP A 443 -7.19 -6.73 32.99
C ASP A 443 -5.66 -6.78 33.11
N SER A 444 -5.01 -5.60 33.04
CA SER A 444 -3.59 -5.40 33.37
C SER A 444 -3.47 -4.55 34.63
N GLN A 445 -2.81 -5.10 35.66
CA GLN A 445 -2.57 -4.38 36.91
C GLN A 445 -1.74 -3.10 36.66
N ALA A 446 -0.70 -3.19 35.82
CA ALA A 446 0.16 -2.04 35.52
C ALA A 446 -0.63 -0.91 34.82
N CYS A 447 -1.53 -1.26 33.89
CA CYS A 447 -2.41 -0.29 33.23
C CYS A 447 -3.41 0.32 34.21
N ALA A 448 -3.99 -0.45 35.13
CA ALA A 448 -4.87 0.06 36.17
C ALA A 448 -4.16 1.08 37.09
N GLU A 449 -2.91 0.80 37.48
CA GLU A 449 -2.08 1.71 38.27
C GLU A 449 -1.75 3.00 37.50
N LEU A 450 -1.41 2.89 36.21
CA LEU A 450 -1.16 4.04 35.34
C LEU A 450 -2.41 4.91 35.16
N MET A 451 -3.58 4.29 34.96
CA MET A 451 -4.86 4.99 34.90
C MET A 451 -5.15 5.74 36.20
N ALA A 452 -5.00 5.09 37.35
CA ALA A 452 -5.21 5.71 38.66
C ALA A 452 -4.26 6.90 38.89
N LYS A 453 -2.99 6.78 38.48
CA LYS A 453 -1.99 7.86 38.58
C LYS A 453 -2.35 9.09 37.76
N HIS A 454 -2.93 8.90 36.58
CA HIS A 454 -3.25 9.99 35.65
C HIS A 454 -4.73 10.42 35.68
N GLY A 455 -5.56 9.74 36.47
CA GLY A 455 -7.00 10.02 36.55
C GLY A 455 -7.76 9.66 35.28
N TYR A 456 -7.32 8.64 34.54
CA TYR A 456 -8.06 8.14 33.38
C TYR A 456 -9.23 7.25 33.82
N GLU A 457 -10.36 7.37 33.13
CA GLU A 457 -11.60 6.65 33.43
C GLU A 457 -11.76 5.38 32.59
N GLN A 458 -11.20 5.36 31.37
CA GLN A 458 -11.35 4.25 30.43
C GLN A 458 -9.99 3.76 29.88
N PRO A 459 -9.77 2.45 29.67
CA PRO A 459 -8.51 1.94 29.11
C PRO A 459 -8.15 2.53 27.74
N SER A 460 -9.14 2.85 26.89
CA SER A 460 -8.93 3.51 25.60
C SER A 460 -8.16 4.83 25.71
N GLU A 461 -8.19 5.46 26.89
CA GLU A 461 -7.46 6.69 27.16
C GLU A 461 -5.94 6.52 27.19
N LEU A 462 -5.47 5.30 27.43
CA LEU A 462 -4.06 4.96 27.48
C LEU A 462 -3.40 4.95 26.10
N GLN A 463 -4.16 4.71 25.02
CA GLN A 463 -3.66 4.83 23.65
C GLN A 463 -3.08 6.23 23.44
N GLY A 464 -3.89 7.26 23.70
CA GLY A 464 -3.42 8.62 23.54
C GLY A 464 -2.42 9.09 24.59
N HIS A 465 -2.30 8.41 25.75
CA HIS A 465 -1.16 8.64 26.65
C HIS A 465 0.16 8.27 25.98
N LEU A 466 0.20 7.10 25.33
CA LEU A 466 1.36 6.65 24.58
C LEU A 466 1.63 7.54 23.36
N LEU A 467 0.59 7.89 22.58
CA LEU A 467 0.76 8.74 21.40
C LEU A 467 1.27 10.15 21.73
N ARG A 468 0.87 10.74 22.87
CA ARG A 468 1.47 12.02 23.34
C ARG A 468 2.94 11.92 23.66
N TYR A 469 3.34 10.80 24.26
CA TYR A 469 4.74 10.54 24.56
C TYR A 469 5.53 10.48 23.25
N VAL A 470 5.04 9.72 22.27
CA VAL A 470 5.65 9.62 20.93
C VAL A 470 5.68 10.96 20.20
N GLU A 471 4.60 11.72 20.21
CA GLU A 471 4.55 13.07 19.63
C GLU A 471 5.64 13.98 20.21
N THR A 472 5.77 13.97 21.55
CA THR A 472 6.79 14.76 22.26
C THR A 472 8.20 14.31 21.89
N LYS A 473 8.43 13.00 21.81
CA LYS A 473 9.72 12.42 21.41
C LYS A 473 10.08 12.80 19.98
N LEU A 474 9.14 12.64 19.04
CA LEU A 474 9.33 13.02 17.63
C LEU A 474 9.62 14.51 17.50
N LYS A 475 8.89 15.36 18.21
CA LYS A 475 9.14 16.81 18.23
C LYS A 475 10.54 17.14 18.72
N ALA A 476 11.02 16.47 19.77
CA ALA A 476 12.40 16.63 20.25
C ALA A 476 13.46 16.15 19.25
N LEU A 477 13.11 15.19 18.37
CA LEU A 477 13.94 14.71 17.27
C LEU A 477 13.79 15.55 15.98
N GLY A 478 13.04 16.65 16.02
CA GLY A 478 12.80 17.53 14.87
C GLY A 478 11.83 16.94 13.84
N LYS A 479 10.97 16.01 14.25
CA LYS A 479 9.97 15.36 13.40
C LYS A 479 8.56 15.75 13.82
N ARG A 480 7.67 15.87 12.83
CA ARG A 480 6.23 16.02 13.00
C ARG A 480 5.60 14.63 12.97
N MET A 481 4.74 14.34 13.94
CA MET A 481 3.99 13.09 13.98
C MET A 481 2.88 13.12 12.94
N VAL A 482 2.69 12.01 12.25
CA VAL A 482 1.52 11.76 11.41
C VAL A 482 0.93 10.41 11.77
N GLY A 483 -0.38 10.22 11.63
CA GLY A 483 -1.04 8.98 12.03
C GLY A 483 -2.38 8.77 11.33
N TRP A 484 -2.90 7.56 11.41
CA TRP A 484 -4.23 7.21 10.93
C TRP A 484 -5.32 7.96 11.69
N GLU A 485 -6.54 7.91 11.15
CA GLU A 485 -7.69 8.67 11.64
C GLU A 485 -7.89 8.55 13.15
N GLU A 486 -7.73 7.34 13.68
CA GLU A 486 -7.97 7.01 15.07
C GLU A 486 -7.03 7.73 16.04
N ALA A 487 -5.88 8.25 15.59
CA ALA A 487 -4.97 9.05 16.41
C ALA A 487 -5.65 10.32 16.98
N GLN A 488 -6.70 10.84 16.32
CA GLN A 488 -7.47 11.98 16.83
C GLN A 488 -8.37 11.64 18.03
N HIS A 489 -8.69 10.36 18.25
CA HIS A 489 -9.65 9.96 19.26
C HIS A 489 -9.20 10.31 20.69
N GLY A 490 -10.15 10.85 21.45
CA GLY A 490 -9.97 11.21 22.87
C GLY A 490 -9.28 12.54 23.14
N ASP A 491 -9.16 13.43 22.13
CA ASP A 491 -8.46 14.73 22.23
C ASP A 491 -7.02 14.58 22.75
N LYS A 492 -6.34 13.53 22.29
CA LYS A 492 -5.11 13.09 22.94
C LYS A 492 -3.84 13.58 22.28
N VAL A 493 -3.79 13.72 20.96
CA VAL A 493 -2.64 14.26 20.23
C VAL A 493 -2.82 15.75 19.96
N SER A 494 -1.71 16.49 19.83
CA SER A 494 -1.78 17.93 19.54
C SER A 494 -2.25 18.20 18.10
N LYS A 495 -2.74 19.41 17.85
CA LYS A 495 -3.11 19.85 16.48
C LYS A 495 -1.93 19.99 15.53
N ASP A 496 -0.69 19.83 16.04
CA ASP A 496 0.49 19.68 15.19
C ASP A 496 0.48 18.30 14.48
N THR A 497 -0.22 17.28 14.96
CA THR A 497 -0.28 15.97 14.25
C THR A 497 -1.03 16.09 12.91
N VAL A 498 -0.54 15.45 11.85
CA VAL A 498 -1.28 15.32 10.58
C VAL A 498 -2.06 14.01 10.59
N ILE A 499 -3.33 14.08 10.19
CA ILE A 499 -4.24 12.92 10.21
C ILE A 499 -4.43 12.35 8.81
N TYR A 500 -4.23 11.06 8.64
CA TYR A 500 -4.54 10.31 7.42
C TYR A 500 -5.95 9.71 7.57
N SER A 501 -6.93 10.32 6.91
CA SER A 501 -8.32 9.89 7.02
C SER A 501 -8.65 8.85 5.97
N TRP A 502 -8.93 7.64 6.45
CA TRP A 502 -9.17 6.47 5.61
C TRP A 502 -10.60 5.93 5.68
N LEU A 503 -11.31 6.18 6.79
CA LEU A 503 -12.67 5.68 6.97
C LEU A 503 -13.67 6.36 6.03
N SER A 504 -13.61 7.70 5.90
CA SER A 504 -14.44 8.47 4.96
C SER A 504 -14.00 9.94 4.87
N GLU A 505 -14.44 10.63 3.82
CA GLU A 505 -14.25 12.09 3.74
C GLU A 505 -14.98 12.87 4.85
N ASP A 506 -16.11 12.35 5.34
CA ASP A 506 -16.83 12.98 6.46
C ASP A 506 -15.98 13.02 7.74
N ALA A 507 -15.20 11.97 7.96
CA ALA A 507 -14.29 11.91 9.09
C ALA A 507 -13.07 12.83 8.88
N ALA A 508 -12.55 12.93 7.65
CA ALA A 508 -11.55 13.92 7.28
C ALA A 508 -12.02 15.35 7.59
N LEU A 509 -13.26 15.69 7.21
CA LEU A 509 -13.85 17.00 7.45
C LEU A 509 -14.03 17.29 8.95
N LYS A 510 -14.38 16.29 9.75
CA LYS A 510 -14.44 16.43 11.23
C LYS A 510 -13.07 16.76 11.79
N CYS A 511 -12.02 16.04 11.39
CA CYS A 511 -10.65 16.30 11.83
C CYS A 511 -10.19 17.72 11.42
N ALA A 512 -10.42 18.10 10.16
CA ALA A 512 -10.05 19.42 9.65
C ALA A 512 -10.78 20.56 10.40
N LYS A 513 -12.07 20.39 10.71
CA LYS A 513 -12.86 21.36 11.52
C LYS A 513 -12.33 21.51 12.95
N GLN A 514 -11.73 20.46 13.51
CA GLN A 514 -11.06 20.50 14.81
C GLN A 514 -9.66 21.12 14.75
N GLY A 515 -9.17 21.52 13.57
CA GLY A 515 -7.92 22.25 13.38
C GLY A 515 -6.71 21.41 12.96
N PHE A 516 -6.89 20.11 12.69
CA PHE A 516 -5.83 19.25 12.16
C PHE A 516 -5.58 19.53 10.67
N ASP A 517 -4.34 19.32 10.23
CA ASP A 517 -4.06 19.14 8.81
C ASP A 517 -4.34 17.66 8.44
N VAL A 518 -4.88 17.43 7.24
CA VAL A 518 -5.43 16.13 6.85
C VAL A 518 -4.93 15.69 5.47
N ILE A 519 -4.62 14.40 5.35
CA ILE A 519 -4.42 13.67 4.10
C ILE A 519 -5.66 12.82 3.83
N LEU A 520 -6.23 12.94 2.64
CA LEU A 520 -7.36 12.12 2.21
C LEU A 520 -6.85 10.79 1.66
N GLN A 521 -7.25 9.69 2.28
CA GLN A 521 -6.98 8.33 1.82
C GLN A 521 -8.21 7.42 1.99
N PRO A 522 -9.43 7.83 1.55
CA PRO A 522 -10.64 7.05 1.79
C PRO A 522 -10.55 5.67 1.12
N GLY A 523 -10.76 4.60 1.90
CA GLY A 523 -10.67 3.22 1.42
C GLY A 523 -11.61 2.92 0.25
N GLN A 524 -12.71 3.66 0.16
CA GLN A 524 -13.73 3.46 -0.86
C GLN A 524 -13.30 3.88 -2.27
N SER A 525 -12.22 4.66 -2.38
CA SER A 525 -11.77 5.28 -3.63
C SER A 525 -10.26 5.20 -3.87
N THR A 526 -9.45 4.91 -2.84
CA THR A 526 -7.98 5.05 -2.92
C THR A 526 -7.18 3.80 -2.51
N TYR A 527 -7.86 2.72 -2.12
CA TYR A 527 -7.22 1.45 -1.75
C TYR A 527 -7.09 0.55 -2.97
N LEU A 528 -5.85 0.33 -3.40
CA LEU A 528 -5.51 -0.39 -4.62
C LEU A 528 -5.44 -1.90 -4.41
N ASP A 529 -5.59 -2.40 -3.19
CA ASP A 529 -5.81 -3.80 -2.84
C ASP A 529 -7.25 -4.28 -3.12
N MET A 530 -8.19 -3.34 -3.33
CA MET A 530 -9.58 -3.65 -3.66
C MET A 530 -9.69 -4.28 -5.05
N SER A 531 -10.59 -5.25 -5.23
CA SER A 531 -10.91 -5.87 -6.52
C SER A 531 -11.32 -4.84 -7.57
N GLN A 532 -10.90 -5.05 -8.82
CA GLN A 532 -11.06 -4.09 -9.93
C GLN A 532 -12.32 -4.31 -10.77
N ASP A 533 -12.94 -5.47 -10.66
CA ASP A 533 -14.24 -5.76 -11.26
C ASP A 533 -15.01 -6.71 -10.33
N PHE A 534 -16.28 -6.94 -10.66
CA PHE A 534 -17.20 -7.77 -9.90
C PHE A 534 -17.07 -9.26 -10.25
N THR A 535 -16.23 -9.64 -11.22
CA THR A 535 -16.08 -11.04 -11.56
C THR A 535 -15.35 -11.79 -10.44
N PRO A 536 -15.75 -13.03 -10.12
CA PRO A 536 -15.23 -13.73 -8.95
C PRO A 536 -13.75 -14.11 -9.05
N ASP A 537 -13.18 -14.09 -10.26
CA ASP A 537 -11.77 -14.33 -10.56
C ASP A 537 -10.87 -13.09 -10.38
N GLU A 538 -11.44 -11.90 -10.17
CA GLU A 538 -10.65 -10.71 -9.87
C GLU A 538 -9.90 -10.87 -8.54
N PRO A 539 -8.58 -10.63 -8.54
CA PRO A 539 -7.82 -10.65 -7.30
C PRO A 539 -8.14 -9.44 -6.43
N GLY A 540 -7.71 -9.50 -5.17
CA GLY A 540 -7.90 -8.45 -4.19
C GLY A 540 -8.98 -8.75 -3.17
N VAL A 541 -9.27 -7.73 -2.36
CA VAL A 541 -10.28 -7.74 -1.30
C VAL A 541 -11.46 -6.83 -1.66
N SER A 542 -12.53 -6.87 -0.88
CA SER A 542 -13.74 -6.06 -1.16
C SER A 542 -14.43 -5.51 0.09
N TRP A 543 -13.71 -5.43 1.21
CA TRP A 543 -14.29 -5.01 2.49
C TRP A 543 -14.84 -3.58 2.47
N ALA A 544 -14.17 -2.66 1.73
CA ALA A 544 -14.70 -1.31 1.50
C ALA A 544 -15.73 -1.35 0.36
N ASN A 545 -15.31 -1.85 -0.80
CA ASN A 545 -16.12 -2.10 -1.99
C ASN A 545 -15.23 -2.68 -3.12
N VAL A 546 -15.85 -3.12 -4.21
CA VAL A 546 -15.16 -3.24 -5.51
C VAL A 546 -14.79 -1.84 -6.01
N LEU A 547 -13.55 -1.63 -6.46
CA LEU A 547 -13.04 -0.34 -6.95
C LEU A 547 -12.61 -0.45 -8.43
N PRO A 548 -13.56 -0.40 -9.38
CA PRO A 548 -13.22 -0.34 -10.79
C PRO A 548 -12.53 0.98 -11.16
N LEU A 549 -11.85 0.97 -12.30
CA LEU A 549 -11.11 2.13 -12.80
C LEU A 549 -11.97 3.40 -12.89
N GLU A 550 -13.21 3.28 -13.37
CA GLU A 550 -14.15 4.39 -13.50
C GLU A 550 -14.47 5.03 -12.15
N LYS A 551 -14.70 4.22 -11.11
CA LYS A 551 -14.95 4.72 -9.75
C LYS A 551 -13.73 5.42 -9.18
N CYS A 552 -12.54 4.87 -9.42
CA CYS A 552 -11.27 5.49 -9.05
C CYS A 552 -11.09 6.84 -9.75
N TYR A 553 -11.37 6.92 -11.05
CA TYR A 553 -11.29 8.16 -11.82
C TYR A 553 -12.31 9.21 -11.41
N HIS A 554 -13.53 8.83 -11.07
CA HIS A 554 -14.56 9.78 -10.65
C HIS A 554 -14.41 10.25 -9.20
N TYR A 555 -13.39 9.77 -8.48
CA TYR A 555 -13.08 10.31 -7.17
C TYR A 555 -12.72 11.79 -7.25
N GLU A 556 -13.59 12.64 -6.70
CA GLU A 556 -13.40 14.07 -6.61
C GLU A 556 -13.37 14.47 -5.12
N PRO A 557 -12.19 14.84 -4.59
CA PRO A 557 -12.03 15.03 -3.15
C PRO A 557 -12.85 16.23 -2.64
N LEU A 558 -13.71 15.96 -1.67
CA LEU A 558 -14.60 16.96 -1.05
C LEU A 558 -15.50 17.61 -2.10
N ALA A 559 -16.14 16.80 -2.96
CA ALA A 559 -16.96 17.27 -4.08
C ALA A 559 -18.09 18.23 -3.66
N GLU A 560 -18.60 18.09 -2.44
CA GLU A 560 -19.70 18.88 -1.88
C GLU A 560 -19.25 20.27 -1.35
N LEU A 561 -17.95 20.53 -1.22
CA LEU A 561 -17.42 21.83 -0.78
C LEU A 561 -17.13 22.75 -1.98
N THR A 562 -17.37 24.04 -1.81
CA THR A 562 -16.94 25.05 -2.80
C THR A 562 -15.41 25.18 -2.79
N ASP A 563 -14.82 25.63 -3.90
CA ASP A 563 -13.36 25.74 -4.05
C ASP A 563 -12.74 26.77 -3.08
N ASP A 564 -13.53 27.75 -2.63
CA ASP A 564 -13.13 28.81 -1.70
C ASP A 564 -13.35 28.46 -0.22
N ASP A 565 -13.88 27.28 0.09
CA ASP A 565 -14.11 26.86 1.48
C ASP A 565 -12.78 26.83 2.27
N PRO A 566 -12.67 27.54 3.41
CA PRO A 566 -11.43 27.61 4.17
C PRO A 566 -10.95 26.27 4.70
N ILE A 567 -11.82 25.26 4.88
CA ILE A 567 -11.44 23.90 5.28
C ILE A 567 -10.46 23.29 4.27
N ARG A 568 -10.55 23.62 2.98
CA ARG A 568 -9.62 23.11 1.96
C ARG A 568 -8.16 23.44 2.26
N LYS A 569 -7.87 24.51 3.02
CA LYS A 569 -6.50 24.86 3.45
C LYS A 569 -5.89 23.85 4.43
N ARG A 570 -6.71 23.07 5.13
CA ARG A 570 -6.28 21.98 6.01
C ARG A 570 -6.04 20.67 5.27
N ILE A 571 -6.49 20.57 4.02
CA ILE A 571 -6.34 19.38 3.21
C ILE A 571 -5.02 19.49 2.45
N LEU A 572 -3.98 18.79 2.91
CA LEU A 572 -2.67 18.89 2.29
C LEU A 572 -2.64 18.16 0.94
N GLY A 573 -3.45 17.12 0.79
CA GLY A 573 -3.64 16.41 -0.47
C GLY A 573 -4.21 15.00 -0.31
N ILE A 574 -3.86 14.12 -1.25
CA ILE A 574 -4.44 12.78 -1.41
C ILE A 574 -3.33 11.73 -1.34
N GLN A 575 -3.65 10.58 -0.76
CA GLN A 575 -2.83 9.37 -0.84
C GLN A 575 -3.66 8.21 -1.40
N CYS A 576 -2.99 7.30 -2.11
CA CYS A 576 -3.48 5.95 -2.33
C CYS A 576 -2.62 4.93 -1.58
N ALA A 577 -3.17 3.75 -1.31
CA ALA A 577 -2.47 2.70 -0.60
C ALA A 577 -2.60 1.38 -1.33
N LEU A 578 -1.55 0.57 -1.27
CA LEU A 578 -1.60 -0.84 -1.58
C LEU A 578 -1.24 -1.63 -0.32
N TRP A 579 -2.26 -2.18 0.32
CA TRP A 579 -2.11 -3.21 1.34
C TRP A 579 -1.78 -4.55 0.68
N CYS A 580 -0.93 -5.35 1.32
CA CYS A 580 -0.27 -6.45 0.66
C CYS A 580 -0.60 -7.81 1.27
N GLU A 581 -1.76 -8.01 1.89
CA GLU A 581 -2.20 -9.33 2.37
C GLU A 581 -2.19 -10.35 1.23
N LEU A 582 -2.62 -9.97 0.02
CA LEU A 582 -2.71 -10.86 -1.15
C LEU A 582 -1.73 -10.51 -2.28
N VAL A 583 -0.79 -9.59 -2.04
CA VAL A 583 0.16 -9.10 -3.06
C VAL A 583 1.58 -9.51 -2.66
N ALA A 584 2.02 -10.67 -3.14
CA ALA A 584 3.30 -11.28 -2.75
C ALA A 584 4.42 -11.11 -3.79
N ASN A 585 4.10 -10.72 -5.03
CA ASN A 585 5.09 -10.63 -6.12
C ASN A 585 4.88 -9.43 -7.06
N GLN A 586 5.84 -9.20 -7.96
CA GLN A 586 5.84 -8.04 -8.87
C GLN A 586 4.65 -8.01 -9.83
N GLN A 587 4.22 -9.18 -10.31
CA GLN A 587 3.10 -9.25 -11.26
C GLN A 587 1.79 -8.85 -10.58
N GLN A 588 1.54 -9.34 -9.36
CA GLN A 588 0.39 -8.94 -8.55
C GLN A 588 0.44 -7.45 -8.21
N LEU A 589 1.63 -6.93 -7.83
CA LEU A 589 1.81 -5.52 -7.53
C LEU A 589 1.47 -4.64 -8.74
N ASP A 590 1.97 -5.00 -9.93
CA ASP A 590 1.64 -4.27 -11.16
C ASP A 590 0.15 -4.35 -11.49
N TYR A 591 -0.44 -5.53 -11.38
CA TYR A 591 -1.85 -5.75 -11.70
C TYR A 591 -2.77 -4.91 -10.81
N MET A 592 -2.50 -4.87 -9.50
CA MET A 592 -3.32 -4.13 -8.54
C MET A 592 -3.16 -2.61 -8.64
N LEU A 593 -1.94 -2.14 -8.97
CA LEU A 593 -1.68 -0.71 -9.14
C LEU A 593 -2.21 -0.15 -10.46
N TYR A 594 -1.97 -0.83 -11.58
CA TYR A 594 -2.20 -0.26 -12.91
C TYR A 594 -3.45 -0.85 -13.56
N PRO A 595 -4.33 0.01 -14.11
CA PRO A 595 -4.12 1.43 -14.41
C PRO A 595 -4.62 2.42 -13.33
N ARG A 596 -5.22 1.97 -12.23
CA ARG A 596 -5.88 2.85 -11.23
C ARG A 596 -4.95 3.90 -10.62
N LEU A 597 -3.67 3.59 -10.44
CA LEU A 597 -2.67 4.55 -9.96
C LEU A 597 -2.63 5.82 -10.82
N THR A 598 -2.83 5.70 -12.13
CA THR A 598 -2.83 6.85 -13.07
C THR A 598 -4.08 7.72 -12.93
N ALA A 599 -5.23 7.13 -12.59
CA ALA A 599 -6.45 7.87 -12.29
C ALA A 599 -6.30 8.69 -10.99
N ILE A 600 -5.65 8.11 -9.97
CA ILE A 600 -5.37 8.81 -8.70
C ILE A 600 -4.34 9.92 -8.93
N ALA A 601 -3.31 9.68 -9.74
CA ALA A 601 -2.36 10.71 -10.14
C ALA A 601 -3.07 11.92 -10.77
N GLU A 602 -4.07 11.68 -11.63
CA GLU A 602 -4.88 12.72 -12.23
C GLU A 602 -5.75 13.47 -11.21
N ALA A 603 -6.36 12.78 -10.26
CA ALA A 603 -7.09 13.42 -9.16
C ALA A 603 -6.19 14.31 -8.27
N CYS A 604 -4.92 13.89 -8.09
CA CYS A 604 -3.91 14.61 -7.32
C CYS A 604 -3.37 15.87 -8.03
N TRP A 605 -3.34 15.85 -9.37
CA TRP A 605 -2.60 16.83 -10.18
C TRP A 605 -3.50 17.77 -10.98
N THR A 606 -4.48 17.22 -11.69
CA THR A 606 -5.27 17.94 -12.69
C THR A 606 -6.46 18.63 -12.01
N ASN A 607 -6.70 19.89 -12.37
CA ASN A 607 -7.85 20.64 -11.90
C ASN A 607 -9.14 19.95 -12.32
N LYS A 608 -10.16 19.99 -11.43
CA LYS A 608 -11.47 19.37 -11.66
C LYS A 608 -12.06 19.69 -13.04
N SER A 609 -11.94 20.94 -13.50
CA SER A 609 -12.47 21.40 -14.79
C SER A 609 -11.77 20.80 -16.02
N GLN A 610 -10.61 20.19 -15.87
CA GLN A 610 -9.82 19.57 -16.94
C GLN A 610 -9.87 18.04 -16.89
N ARG A 611 -10.64 17.46 -15.96
CA ARG A 611 -10.82 16.00 -15.83
C ARG A 611 -12.07 15.58 -16.59
N ASP A 612 -11.88 14.78 -17.64
CA ASP A 612 -12.95 14.15 -18.40
C ASP A 612 -12.66 12.65 -18.57
N TRP A 613 -13.67 11.82 -18.34
CA TRP A 613 -13.51 10.37 -18.32
C TRP A 613 -13.21 9.77 -19.70
N GLN A 614 -13.82 10.28 -20.76
CA GLN A 614 -13.58 9.78 -22.11
C GLN A 614 -12.18 10.19 -22.59
N ASP A 615 -11.78 11.43 -22.32
CA ASP A 615 -10.43 11.94 -22.56
C ASP A 615 -9.37 11.13 -21.79
N TYR A 616 -9.59 10.87 -20.49
CA TYR A 616 -8.70 10.03 -19.70
C TYR A 616 -8.54 8.63 -20.29
N LEU A 617 -9.65 7.98 -20.67
CA LEU A 617 -9.58 6.67 -21.30
C LEU A 617 -8.81 6.71 -22.62
N ALA A 618 -8.97 7.75 -23.43
CA ALA A 618 -8.25 7.92 -24.70
C ALA A 618 -6.74 8.07 -24.47
N ARG A 619 -6.35 8.86 -23.46
CA ARG A 619 -4.95 9.03 -23.04
C ARG A 619 -4.37 7.76 -22.44
N LEU A 620 -5.13 7.06 -21.60
CA LEU A 620 -4.76 5.77 -21.04
C LEU A 620 -4.51 4.74 -22.15
N LYS A 621 -5.40 4.67 -23.14
CA LYS A 621 -5.25 3.76 -24.29
C LYS A 621 -3.99 4.03 -25.10
N ALA A 622 -3.60 5.29 -25.24
CA ALA A 622 -2.35 5.70 -25.86
C ALA A 622 -1.13 5.47 -24.95
N HIS A 623 -1.32 5.42 -23.63
CA HIS A 623 -0.27 5.20 -22.64
C HIS A 623 0.08 3.72 -22.44
N LEU A 624 -0.85 2.78 -22.63
CA LEU A 624 -0.62 1.34 -22.41
C LEU A 624 0.64 0.79 -23.10
N PRO A 625 0.98 1.16 -24.36
CA PRO A 625 2.24 0.71 -24.98
C PRO A 625 3.51 1.12 -24.22
N HIS A 626 3.49 2.24 -23.49
CA HIS A 626 4.60 2.65 -22.64
C HIS A 626 4.74 1.74 -21.41
N LEU A 627 3.62 1.28 -20.85
CA LEU A 627 3.61 0.28 -19.78
C LEU A 627 4.11 -1.08 -20.28
N ASP A 628 3.68 -1.50 -21.48
CA ASP A 628 4.13 -2.74 -22.12
C ASP A 628 5.66 -2.74 -22.33
N GLN A 629 6.21 -1.64 -22.85
CA GLN A 629 7.65 -1.47 -23.06
C GLN A 629 8.46 -1.56 -21.76
N GLN A 630 7.87 -1.17 -20.64
CA GLN A 630 8.49 -1.23 -19.31
C GLN A 630 8.26 -2.57 -18.60
N GLY A 631 7.55 -3.51 -19.25
CA GLY A 631 7.18 -4.80 -18.68
C GLY A 631 6.29 -4.66 -17.45
N ILE A 632 5.36 -3.70 -17.44
CA ILE A 632 4.38 -3.53 -16.37
C ILE A 632 3.19 -4.44 -16.64
N ALA A 633 2.94 -5.40 -15.74
CA ALA A 633 1.83 -6.35 -15.87
C ALA A 633 0.50 -5.76 -15.37
N TYR A 634 0.04 -4.68 -16.01
CA TYR A 634 -1.20 -3.99 -15.64
C TYR A 634 -2.46 -4.84 -15.92
N ARG A 635 -3.57 -4.54 -15.23
CA ARG A 635 -4.88 -5.09 -15.59
C ARG A 635 -5.35 -4.51 -16.92
N ALA A 636 -5.48 -5.34 -17.95
CA ALA A 636 -5.90 -4.91 -19.28
C ALA A 636 -7.31 -4.29 -19.28
N PRO A 637 -7.50 -2.99 -19.60
CA PRO A 637 -8.79 -2.32 -19.43
C PRO A 637 -9.86 -2.70 -20.48
N TRP A 638 -9.44 -3.16 -21.67
CA TRP A 638 -10.31 -3.48 -22.82
C TRP A 638 -10.25 -4.95 -23.26
N GLN A 639 -10.00 -5.88 -22.33
CA GLN A 639 -10.05 -7.32 -22.61
C GLN A 639 -11.43 -7.94 -22.32
#